data_AF-F0T8G1-F1
#
_entry.id   AF-F0T8G1-F1
#
_cell.length_a   1.000
_cell.length_b   1.000
_cell.length_c   1.000
_cell.angle_alpha   90.00
_cell.angle_beta   90.00
_cell.angle_gamma   90.00
#
_symmetry.space_group_name_H-M   'P 1'
#
loop_
_entity.id
_entity.type
_entity.pdbx_description
1 polymer ?
#
loop_
_entity_poly.entity_id
_entity_poly.type
_entity_poly.pdbx_seq_one_letter_code
_entity_poly.pdbx_strand_id
1 'polypeptide(L)'
;MLGFNTIYAGSGYDSSFYNVRNYTGTLRSEFSADHSIYRFSFSENSDKFIVSSSDLILYLYSINTGLIRSYDLNSIAINKYHIRCVDISPDGNYFLFTNVDKIYLMNLDLVIIDSWKVPNNDMPEEEGWEKREISGSVNRSEIIKNMAILNLDGNPDYSKIKKNFKSLVLKYHPDQNHDPQSEEKIKEIITAYEYLTKENAKGTLAEFGVDKYYYYKVMSQTKYEVPNTDLAFTLEIGIGSGIKEDWIYSTYLGLNGEELYLGCYSGKIYCLSIDGIVKRIYNCHDVVKSIKKRGFYLFIETNYYLFILKNDEYVNYIKIWKQGDLFWYNGGFLLKTSNELRLFSNNGDLISILTFKNRIYDLYITNKGLNVSTTNRTYEIFIDKMDEPIVDEVTIPCTYCGTKNLYYSIFCQECGKPIKLDLAPKNEDKLKRKSDIFCPYCKGNLETEPKRKKKCPHCKNFIYVRTSPSTRQKVLVTEDELKEIENEWRGISNRNSCLRNLEGYGISERSFKLRKNEISQQSNSEPDDVEVILSIYNDLIQNNNDLQTLKMINYQIALYLNSEGRNYLKIRQESSKAELLYYQSLGVEKVEIMTVGDQACENCKKLKNKIFRVSDALEIMPVPCKDCSFQLYNENYGFCRCYYSPRY
;
A
#
# COMPACT_ATOMS: atom_id res chain seq x y z
N MET A 1 5.16 -12.26 30.03
CA MET A 1 6.18 -13.19 29.48
C MET A 1 6.00 -13.29 27.98
N LEU A 2 6.64 -12.42 27.22
CA LEU A 2 6.82 -12.55 25.77
C LEU A 2 8.33 -12.55 25.50
N GLY A 3 9.00 -13.56 26.04
CA GLY A 3 10.33 -13.91 25.55
C GLY A 3 10.17 -14.62 24.20
N PHE A 4 11.13 -14.41 23.31
CA PHE A 4 11.20 -14.98 21.96
C PHE A 4 10.71 -16.43 21.94
N ASN A 5 9.54 -16.67 21.34
CA ASN A 5 9.03 -18.02 21.11
C ASN A 5 9.37 -18.40 19.67
N THR A 6 9.98 -19.56 19.48
CA THR A 6 10.20 -20.13 18.15
C THR A 6 9.04 -21.07 17.84
N ILE A 7 8.32 -20.82 16.75
CA ILE A 7 7.21 -21.68 16.33
C ILE A 7 7.70 -22.61 15.22
N TYR A 8 7.61 -23.91 15.46
CA TYR A 8 7.95 -24.95 14.50
C TYR A 8 6.66 -25.54 13.91
N ALA A 9 6.44 -25.29 12.61
CA ALA A 9 5.40 -25.95 11.84
C ALA A 9 5.86 -27.34 11.37
N GLY A 10 5.00 -28.35 11.50
CA GLY A 10 5.25 -29.70 11.00
C GLY A 10 4.00 -30.35 10.42
N SER A 11 4.17 -31.23 9.43
CA SER A 11 3.09 -32.00 8.82
C SER A 11 3.35 -33.50 9.02
N GLY A 12 2.45 -34.17 9.74
CA GLY A 12 2.39 -35.63 9.79
C GLY A 12 1.63 -36.22 8.59
N TYR A 13 1.42 -37.54 8.60
CA TYR A 13 0.67 -38.23 7.53
C TYR A 13 -0.82 -37.87 7.53
N ASP A 14 -1.45 -37.70 8.71
CA ASP A 14 -2.90 -37.49 8.84
C ASP A 14 -3.28 -36.13 9.49
N SER A 15 -2.32 -35.34 9.95
CA SER A 15 -2.57 -34.03 10.58
C SER A 15 -1.33 -33.14 10.56
N SER A 16 -1.55 -31.82 10.60
CA SER A 16 -0.48 -30.83 10.80
C SER A 16 -0.39 -30.43 12.27
N PHE A 17 0.76 -29.91 12.70
CA PHE A 17 0.97 -29.41 14.06
C PHE A 17 1.87 -28.17 14.11
N TYR A 18 1.67 -27.36 15.13
CA TYR A 18 2.51 -26.21 15.47
C TYR A 18 3.08 -26.39 16.87
N ASN A 19 4.39 -26.52 16.95
CA ASN A 19 5.14 -26.67 18.20
C ASN A 19 5.77 -25.33 18.59
N VAL A 20 5.21 -24.69 19.62
CA VAL A 20 5.75 -23.44 20.18
C VAL A 20 6.79 -23.78 21.22
N ARG A 21 8.04 -23.42 20.98
CA ARG A 21 9.16 -23.59 21.92
C ARG A 21 9.58 -22.23 22.47
N ASN A 22 10.03 -22.23 23.72
CA ASN A 22 10.67 -21.04 24.30
C ASN A 22 12.11 -20.88 23.77
N TYR A 23 12.77 -19.79 24.15
CA TYR A 23 14.18 -19.50 23.83
C TYR A 23 15.21 -20.51 24.40
N THR A 24 14.79 -21.50 25.21
CA THR A 24 15.65 -22.62 25.66
C THR A 24 15.37 -23.91 24.89
N GLY A 25 14.59 -23.86 23.81
CA GLY A 25 14.19 -25.03 23.00
C GLY A 25 13.15 -25.93 23.68
N THR A 26 12.68 -25.59 24.88
CA THR A 26 11.68 -26.35 25.63
C THR A 26 10.30 -26.16 25.01
N LEU A 27 9.57 -27.25 24.80
CA LEU A 27 8.20 -27.19 24.31
C LEU A 27 7.29 -26.48 25.33
N ARG A 28 6.59 -25.45 24.87
CA ARG A 28 5.67 -24.62 25.67
C ARG A 28 4.21 -24.98 25.38
N SER A 29 3.87 -25.19 24.12
CA SER A 29 2.55 -25.63 23.67
C SER A 29 2.63 -26.30 22.30
N GLU A 30 1.72 -27.23 22.05
CA GLU A 30 1.53 -27.90 20.77
C GLU A 30 0.07 -27.70 20.35
N PHE A 31 -0.14 -27.40 19.07
CA PHE A 31 -1.46 -27.22 18.46
C PHE A 31 -1.58 -28.19 17.29
N SER A 32 -2.61 -29.03 17.28
CA SER A 32 -2.99 -29.76 16.06
C SER A 32 -3.76 -28.84 15.11
N ALA A 33 -3.61 -29.11 13.81
CA ALA A 33 -4.36 -28.47 12.74
C ALA A 33 -4.89 -29.52 11.77
N ASP A 34 -6.15 -29.37 11.40
CA ASP A 34 -6.93 -30.18 10.48
C ASP A 34 -6.70 -29.81 9.00
N HIS A 35 -5.84 -28.83 8.74
CA HIS A 35 -5.49 -28.36 7.41
C HIS A 35 -4.01 -28.59 7.08
N SER A 36 -3.67 -28.57 5.79
CA SER A 36 -2.29 -28.67 5.32
C SER A 36 -1.52 -27.36 5.53
N ILE A 37 -0.18 -27.44 5.68
CA ILE A 37 0.72 -26.28 5.79
C ILE A 37 1.51 -26.16 4.47
N TYR A 38 1.35 -25.04 3.76
CA TYR A 38 2.00 -24.78 2.47
C TYR A 38 2.93 -23.55 2.49
N ARG A 39 2.50 -22.45 3.11
CA ARG A 39 3.36 -21.33 3.54
C ARG A 39 3.12 -21.01 5.00
N PHE A 40 4.13 -20.46 5.65
CA PHE A 40 4.13 -20.18 7.08
C PHE A 40 5.04 -18.97 7.36
N SER A 41 4.57 -18.02 8.16
CA SER A 41 5.40 -16.96 8.75
C SER A 41 4.90 -16.63 10.16
N PHE A 42 5.82 -16.24 11.04
CA PHE A 42 5.56 -15.88 12.43
C PHE A 42 6.43 -14.70 12.84
N SER A 43 5.95 -13.89 13.79
CA SER A 43 6.76 -12.84 14.40
C SER A 43 7.31 -13.30 15.75
N GLU A 44 8.63 -13.17 15.94
CA GLU A 44 9.30 -13.40 17.22
C GLU A 44 8.83 -12.41 18.33
N ASN A 45 8.27 -11.27 17.92
CA ASN A 45 7.82 -10.16 18.79
C ASN A 45 6.29 -10.14 19.01
N SER A 46 5.53 -11.04 18.37
CA SER A 46 4.08 -11.14 18.48
C SER A 46 3.66 -12.50 19.04
N ASP A 47 2.41 -12.61 19.46
CA ASP A 47 1.80 -13.89 19.80
C ASP A 47 1.13 -14.57 18.59
N LYS A 48 1.25 -14.00 17.38
CA LYS A 48 0.52 -14.43 16.18
C LYS A 48 1.44 -15.02 15.10
N PHE A 49 0.84 -15.88 14.29
CA PHE A 49 1.45 -16.44 13.08
C PHE A 49 0.40 -16.68 12.00
N ILE A 50 0.85 -16.75 10.75
CA ILE A 50 -0.01 -16.90 9.57
C ILE A 50 0.44 -18.08 8.71
N VAL A 51 -0.55 -18.81 8.18
CA VAL A 51 -0.36 -20.05 7.42
C VAL A 51 -1.22 -20.03 6.17
N SER A 52 -0.73 -20.45 5.02
CA SER A 52 -1.59 -20.86 3.90
C SER A 52 -1.60 -22.37 3.74
N SER A 53 -2.75 -22.95 3.39
CA SER A 53 -2.90 -24.37 3.08
C SER A 53 -2.72 -24.68 1.59
N SER A 54 -2.66 -25.97 1.26
CA SER A 54 -2.71 -26.44 -0.12
C SER A 54 -4.05 -26.15 -0.80
N ASP A 55 -5.09 -25.97 0.00
CA ASP A 55 -6.49 -25.82 -0.39
C ASP A 55 -6.87 -24.33 -0.57
N LEU A 56 -5.85 -23.47 -0.64
CA LEU A 56 -5.97 -22.02 -0.82
C LEU A 56 -6.75 -21.31 0.30
N ILE A 57 -6.57 -21.75 1.55
CA ILE A 57 -7.10 -21.04 2.71
C ILE A 57 -5.93 -20.43 3.50
N LEU A 58 -6.06 -19.16 3.85
CA LEU A 58 -5.15 -18.42 4.72
C LEU A 58 -5.69 -18.46 6.15
N TYR A 59 -4.88 -18.84 7.13
CA TYR A 59 -5.25 -19.00 8.53
C TYR A 59 -4.40 -18.10 9.42
N LEU A 60 -5.04 -17.33 10.28
CA LEU A 60 -4.43 -16.50 11.32
C LEU A 60 -4.60 -17.17 12.68
N TYR A 61 -3.49 -17.44 13.35
CA TYR A 61 -3.43 -18.06 14.67
C TYR A 61 -2.82 -17.11 15.72
N SER A 62 -3.16 -17.34 17.00
CA SER A 62 -2.39 -16.90 18.16
C SER A 62 -1.92 -18.09 18.99
N ILE A 63 -0.68 -18.00 19.48
CA ILE A 63 -0.07 -18.90 20.49
C ILE A 63 -0.93 -19.00 21.76
N ASN A 64 -1.70 -17.96 22.10
CA ASN A 64 -2.48 -17.91 23.33
C ASN A 64 -3.91 -18.42 23.16
N THR A 65 -4.52 -18.26 21.97
CA THR A 65 -5.96 -18.55 21.75
C THR A 65 -6.23 -19.59 20.66
N GLY A 66 -5.22 -20.09 19.95
CA GLY A 66 -5.39 -20.96 18.79
C GLY A 66 -5.82 -20.20 17.55
N LEU A 67 -6.63 -20.83 16.69
CA LEU A 67 -7.12 -20.23 15.45
C LEU A 67 -7.98 -19.00 15.74
N ILE A 68 -7.64 -17.86 15.13
CA ILE A 68 -8.41 -16.61 15.23
C ILE A 68 -9.41 -16.50 14.07
N ARG A 69 -8.92 -16.70 12.84
CA ARG A 69 -9.69 -16.45 11.61
C ARG A 69 -9.10 -17.20 10.42
N SER A 70 -9.91 -17.48 9.41
CA SER A 70 -9.47 -17.91 8.08
C SER A 70 -10.02 -17.00 6.97
N TYR A 71 -9.38 -17.04 5.80
CA TYR A 71 -9.77 -16.31 4.59
C TYR A 71 -9.55 -17.19 3.35
N ASP A 72 -10.52 -17.21 2.43
CA ASP A 72 -10.49 -18.05 1.23
C ASP A 72 -9.81 -17.33 0.06
N LEU A 73 -8.70 -17.90 -0.43
CA LEU A 73 -7.90 -17.37 -1.53
C LEU A 73 -8.32 -17.94 -2.90
N ASN A 74 -9.27 -18.86 -2.99
CA ASN A 74 -9.71 -19.45 -4.28
C ASN A 74 -10.34 -18.41 -5.24
N SER A 75 -10.81 -17.28 -4.71
CA SER A 75 -11.28 -16.13 -5.51
C SER A 75 -10.14 -15.28 -6.12
N ILE A 76 -8.89 -15.51 -5.68
CA ILE A 76 -7.72 -14.69 -6.01
C ILE A 76 -6.65 -15.52 -6.74
N ALA A 77 -6.38 -16.73 -6.26
CA ALA A 77 -5.36 -17.63 -6.80
C ALA A 77 -5.99 -18.90 -7.39
N ILE A 78 -5.46 -19.36 -8.52
CA ILE A 78 -5.96 -20.55 -9.25
C ILE A 78 -5.39 -21.84 -8.65
N ASN A 79 -4.19 -21.78 -8.04
CA ASN A 79 -3.55 -22.91 -7.38
C ASN A 79 -2.59 -22.42 -6.29
N LYS A 80 -2.25 -23.30 -5.34
CA LYS A 80 -1.34 -23.00 -4.23
C LYS A 80 0.03 -22.46 -4.65
N TYR A 81 0.58 -22.88 -5.79
CA TYR A 81 1.91 -22.44 -6.26
C TYR A 81 2.00 -20.97 -6.62
N HIS A 82 0.86 -20.29 -6.77
CA HIS A 82 0.80 -18.84 -6.93
C HIS A 82 1.03 -18.10 -5.60
N ILE A 83 0.67 -18.72 -4.47
CA ILE A 83 0.92 -18.19 -3.13
C ILE A 83 2.37 -18.46 -2.73
N ARG A 84 3.26 -17.57 -3.16
CA ARG A 84 4.71 -17.73 -2.94
C ARG A 84 5.13 -17.35 -1.53
N CYS A 85 4.55 -16.29 -0.98
CA CYS A 85 4.87 -15.77 0.35
C CYS A 85 3.59 -15.58 1.15
N VAL A 86 3.68 -15.82 2.45
CA VAL A 86 2.81 -15.21 3.47
C VAL A 86 3.73 -14.55 4.48
N ASP A 87 3.35 -13.42 5.04
CA ASP A 87 4.19 -12.72 6.00
C ASP A 87 3.40 -11.98 7.07
N ILE A 88 4.07 -11.63 8.17
CA ILE A 88 3.48 -10.99 9.33
C ILE A 88 4.41 -9.91 9.88
N SER A 89 3.84 -8.73 10.14
CA SER A 89 4.53 -7.62 10.78
C SER A 89 5.05 -7.98 12.19
N PRO A 90 6.17 -7.40 12.67
CA PRO A 90 6.72 -7.65 14.00
C PRO A 90 5.72 -7.46 15.15
N ASP A 91 4.86 -6.45 15.06
CA ASP A 91 3.75 -6.18 15.98
C ASP A 91 2.56 -7.14 15.79
N GLY A 92 2.43 -7.74 14.62
CA GLY A 92 1.38 -8.72 14.28
C GLY A 92 0.01 -8.09 14.03
N ASN A 93 -0.04 -6.82 13.60
CA ASN A 93 -1.28 -6.14 13.22
C ASN A 93 -1.55 -6.22 11.70
N TYR A 94 -0.49 -6.33 10.91
CA TYR A 94 -0.53 -6.46 9.46
C TYR A 94 -0.01 -7.82 8.99
N PHE A 95 -0.66 -8.33 7.96
CA PHE A 95 -0.39 -9.62 7.34
C PHE A 95 -0.34 -9.44 5.82
N LEU A 96 0.37 -10.35 5.17
CA LEU A 96 0.65 -10.29 3.75
C LEU A 96 0.48 -11.66 3.12
N PHE A 97 0.03 -11.68 1.87
CA PHE A 97 0.25 -12.81 0.98
C PHE A 97 0.52 -12.34 -0.45
N THR A 98 1.18 -13.18 -1.24
CA THR A 98 1.43 -12.91 -2.67
C THR A 98 0.61 -13.82 -3.58
N ASN A 99 0.41 -13.39 -4.82
CA ASN A 99 -0.20 -14.16 -5.91
C ASN A 99 0.62 -13.85 -7.18
N VAL A 100 1.63 -14.68 -7.46
CA VAL A 100 2.57 -14.48 -8.57
C VAL A 100 3.34 -13.15 -8.47
N ASP A 101 2.88 -12.11 -9.16
CA ASP A 101 3.46 -10.76 -9.16
C ASP A 101 2.59 -9.73 -8.42
N LYS A 102 1.42 -10.15 -7.93
CA LYS A 102 0.56 -9.35 -7.05
C LYS A 102 0.85 -9.63 -5.58
N ILE A 103 0.61 -8.62 -4.76
CA ILE A 103 0.74 -8.63 -3.32
C ILE A 103 -0.53 -8.05 -2.71
N TYR A 104 -0.98 -8.65 -1.60
CA TYR A 104 -2.16 -8.26 -0.87
C TYR A 104 -1.79 -8.00 0.59
N LEU A 105 -2.10 -6.81 1.08
CA LEU A 105 -1.93 -6.44 2.48
C LEU A 105 -3.26 -6.59 3.22
N MET A 106 -3.23 -7.18 4.41
CA MET A 106 -4.40 -7.44 5.23
C MET A 106 -4.21 -6.92 6.66
N ASN A 107 -5.33 -6.61 7.32
CA ASN A 107 -5.38 -6.29 8.74
C ASN A 107 -5.69 -7.54 9.61
N LEU A 108 -5.80 -7.35 10.93
CA LEU A 108 -6.21 -8.36 11.92
C LEU A 108 -7.53 -9.08 11.61
N ASP A 109 -8.42 -8.48 10.83
CA ASP A 109 -9.69 -9.10 10.44
C ASP A 109 -9.59 -9.92 9.15
N LEU A 110 -8.38 -10.14 8.63
CA LEU A 110 -8.11 -10.71 7.31
C LEU A 110 -8.95 -10.02 6.22
N VAL A 111 -9.13 -8.70 6.34
CA VAL A 111 -9.68 -7.86 5.28
C VAL A 111 -8.50 -7.31 4.48
N ILE A 112 -8.54 -7.50 3.16
CA ILE A 112 -7.59 -6.87 2.23
C ILE A 112 -7.78 -5.36 2.31
N ILE A 113 -6.75 -4.65 2.76
CA ILE A 113 -6.75 -3.18 2.91
C ILE A 113 -6.12 -2.48 1.70
N ASP A 114 -5.16 -3.13 1.02
CA ASP A 114 -4.63 -2.69 -0.26
C ASP A 114 -4.01 -3.87 -1.03
N SER A 115 -3.76 -3.68 -2.32
CA SER A 115 -3.05 -4.65 -3.17
C SER A 115 -2.24 -3.95 -4.25
N TRP A 116 -1.01 -4.39 -4.46
CA TRP A 116 -0.11 -3.86 -5.49
C TRP A 116 0.33 -4.95 -6.46
N LYS A 117 0.80 -4.56 -7.64
CA LYS A 117 1.39 -5.44 -8.64
C LYS A 117 2.82 -4.97 -8.89
N VAL A 118 3.76 -5.91 -8.85
CA VAL A 118 5.19 -5.62 -8.98
C VAL A 118 5.52 -5.05 -10.37
N PRO A 119 6.44 -4.08 -10.44
CA PRO A 119 6.98 -3.59 -11.70
C PRO A 119 7.84 -4.62 -12.41
N ASN A 120 8.15 -4.33 -13.64
CA ASN A 120 8.37 -5.39 -14.59
C ASN A 120 9.56 -5.08 -15.52
N ASN A 121 10.11 -6.13 -16.12
CA ASN A 121 11.38 -6.02 -16.86
C ASN A 121 11.16 -5.85 -18.36
N ASP A 122 11.37 -4.62 -18.81
CA ASP A 122 12.12 -4.29 -20.03
C ASP A 122 12.88 -2.96 -19.78
N MET A 123 14.04 -2.81 -20.43
CA MET A 123 14.79 -1.54 -20.48
C MET A 123 14.28 -0.67 -21.64
N PRO A 124 14.46 0.66 -21.59
CA PRO A 124 14.43 1.47 -22.79
C PRO A 124 15.68 1.19 -23.65
N GLU A 125 15.48 0.69 -24.88
CA GLU A 125 16.52 0.60 -25.91
C GLU A 125 16.50 1.83 -26.85
N GLU A 126 17.18 2.92 -26.49
CA GLU A 126 17.65 3.96 -27.43
C GLU A 126 18.98 4.52 -26.84
N GLU A 127 20.10 4.69 -27.55
CA GLU A 127 20.40 4.60 -28.99
C GLU A 127 21.69 3.77 -29.23
N GLY A 128 21.87 3.13 -30.40
CA GLY A 128 23.21 2.83 -30.94
C GLY A 128 23.59 1.41 -31.41
N TRP A 129 22.69 0.42 -31.42
CA TRP A 129 23.02 -0.96 -31.87
C TRP A 129 22.00 -1.52 -32.89
N GLU A 130 22.42 -2.45 -33.76
CA GLU A 130 21.70 -2.81 -35.00
C GLU A 130 21.76 -4.32 -35.35
N LYS A 131 20.69 -4.82 -36.02
CA LYS A 131 20.58 -6.09 -36.83
C LYS A 131 20.44 -7.45 -36.08
N ARG A 132 19.74 -8.48 -36.60
CA ARG A 132 19.10 -8.70 -37.93
C ARG A 132 17.91 -9.71 -37.92
N GLU A 133 17.25 -9.84 -39.07
CA GLU A 133 15.93 -10.45 -39.36
C GLU A 133 15.76 -11.98 -39.21
N ILE A 134 14.50 -12.43 -39.10
CA ILE A 134 14.02 -13.71 -39.66
C ILE A 134 12.85 -13.43 -40.61
N SER A 135 12.96 -13.87 -41.86
CA SER A 135 11.94 -13.73 -42.91
C SER A 135 10.82 -14.78 -42.81
N GLY A 136 9.56 -14.37 -43.00
CA GLY A 136 8.41 -15.29 -43.11
C GLY A 136 7.36 -14.77 -44.10
N SER A 137 7.19 -15.46 -45.23
CA SER A 137 6.26 -15.08 -46.31
C SER A 137 4.78 -15.17 -45.91
N VAL A 138 4.00 -14.15 -46.23
CA VAL A 138 2.56 -14.07 -45.93
C VAL A 138 1.75 -15.05 -46.77
N ASN A 139 1.07 -16.02 -46.14
CA ASN A 139 0.23 -16.99 -46.84
C ASN A 139 -1.19 -16.42 -47.12
N ARG A 140 -1.54 -16.30 -48.41
CA ARG A 140 -2.81 -15.71 -48.87
C ARG A 140 -4.04 -16.55 -48.52
N SER A 141 -3.92 -17.87 -48.37
CA SER A 141 -5.05 -18.72 -47.94
C SER A 141 -5.47 -18.42 -46.50
N GLU A 142 -4.49 -18.15 -45.63
CA GLU A 142 -4.73 -17.91 -44.21
C GLU A 142 -5.35 -16.53 -43.96
N ILE A 143 -5.02 -15.52 -44.80
CA ILE A 143 -5.73 -14.22 -44.78
C ILE A 143 -7.21 -14.41 -45.10
N ILE A 144 -7.54 -15.12 -46.19
CA ILE A 144 -8.94 -15.32 -46.62
C ILE A 144 -9.74 -16.07 -45.54
N LYS A 145 -9.14 -17.10 -44.93
CA LYS A 145 -9.74 -17.84 -43.81
C LYS A 145 -10.03 -16.94 -42.60
N ASN A 146 -9.06 -16.16 -42.14
CA ASN A 146 -9.25 -15.28 -40.99
C ASN A 146 -10.24 -14.13 -41.28
N MET A 147 -10.30 -13.63 -42.53
CA MET A 147 -11.31 -12.65 -42.93
C MET A 147 -12.73 -13.23 -42.88
N ALA A 148 -12.92 -14.48 -43.30
CA ALA A 148 -14.22 -15.15 -43.21
C ALA A 148 -14.67 -15.32 -41.74
N ILE A 149 -13.78 -15.66 -40.81
CA ILE A 149 -14.09 -15.77 -39.37
C ILE A 149 -14.63 -14.45 -38.79
N LEU A 150 -14.10 -13.30 -39.23
CA LEU A 150 -14.60 -11.97 -38.84
C LEU A 150 -15.77 -11.44 -39.70
N ASN A 151 -16.33 -12.26 -40.60
CA ASN A 151 -17.35 -11.85 -41.58
C ASN A 151 -16.93 -10.62 -42.39
N LEU A 152 -15.73 -10.65 -42.97
CA LEU A 152 -15.13 -9.57 -43.75
C LEU A 152 -14.91 -9.96 -45.22
N ASP A 153 -15.41 -9.12 -46.12
CA ASP A 153 -15.23 -9.25 -47.57
C ASP A 153 -14.33 -8.16 -48.16
N GLY A 154 -13.71 -8.45 -49.31
CA GLY A 154 -12.97 -7.47 -50.12
C GLY A 154 -11.58 -7.15 -49.56
N ASN A 155 -11.30 -5.87 -49.35
CA ASN A 155 -10.08 -5.38 -48.70
C ASN A 155 -10.49 -4.39 -47.59
N PRO A 156 -10.86 -4.87 -46.39
CA PRO A 156 -11.39 -4.05 -45.32
C PRO A 156 -10.30 -3.17 -44.70
N ASP A 157 -10.63 -1.91 -44.40
CA ASP A 157 -9.78 -1.09 -43.56
C ASP A 157 -9.77 -1.58 -42.09
N TYR A 158 -8.76 -1.13 -41.33
CA TYR A 158 -8.58 -1.48 -39.93
C TYR A 158 -9.81 -1.16 -39.05
N SER A 159 -10.52 -0.05 -39.35
CA SER A 159 -11.73 0.35 -38.61
C SER A 159 -12.86 -0.68 -38.78
N LYS A 160 -13.04 -1.19 -40.00
CA LYS A 160 -14.01 -2.24 -40.33
C LYS A 160 -13.64 -3.58 -39.69
N ILE A 161 -12.35 -3.93 -39.63
CA ILE A 161 -11.85 -5.11 -38.90
C ILE A 161 -12.18 -5.02 -37.41
N LYS A 162 -11.82 -3.90 -36.74
CA LYS A 162 -12.09 -3.69 -35.30
C LYS A 162 -13.59 -3.64 -34.98
N LYS A 163 -14.42 -3.07 -35.87
CA LYS A 163 -15.88 -3.02 -35.72
C LYS A 163 -16.53 -4.41 -35.74
N ASN A 164 -16.16 -5.27 -36.68
CA ASN A 164 -16.73 -6.61 -36.78
C ASN A 164 -16.26 -7.52 -35.64
N PHE A 165 -14.98 -7.44 -35.26
CA PHE A 165 -14.44 -8.13 -34.08
C PHE A 165 -15.27 -7.81 -32.82
N LYS A 166 -15.52 -6.53 -32.53
CA LYS A 166 -16.33 -6.08 -31.39
C LYS A 166 -17.76 -6.66 -31.41
N SER A 167 -18.39 -6.69 -32.58
CA SER A 167 -19.74 -7.26 -32.76
C SER A 167 -19.79 -8.76 -32.44
N LEU A 168 -18.78 -9.52 -32.90
CA LEU A 168 -18.73 -10.97 -32.73
C LEU A 168 -18.36 -11.40 -31.31
N VAL A 169 -17.41 -10.72 -30.65
CA VAL A 169 -17.06 -11.00 -29.26
C VAL A 169 -18.26 -10.80 -28.33
N LEU A 170 -19.04 -9.73 -28.52
CA LEU A 170 -20.27 -9.50 -27.75
C LEU A 170 -21.33 -10.58 -28.02
N LYS A 171 -21.52 -10.98 -29.29
CA LYS A 171 -22.54 -11.97 -29.70
C LYS A 171 -22.28 -13.38 -29.15
N TYR A 172 -21.02 -13.76 -28.97
CA TYR A 172 -20.62 -15.08 -28.47
C TYR A 172 -20.10 -15.05 -27.02
N HIS A 173 -20.23 -13.92 -26.31
CA HIS A 173 -19.73 -13.78 -24.93
C HIS A 173 -20.39 -14.82 -24.01
N PRO A 174 -19.63 -15.59 -23.20
CA PRO A 174 -20.19 -16.70 -22.42
C PRO A 174 -21.31 -16.24 -21.47
N ASP A 175 -21.18 -15.08 -20.82
CA ASP A 175 -22.21 -14.52 -19.94
C ASP A 175 -23.53 -14.19 -20.65
N GLN A 176 -23.51 -13.98 -21.98
CA GLN A 176 -24.70 -13.65 -22.78
C GLN A 176 -25.15 -14.82 -23.67
N ASN A 177 -24.29 -15.81 -23.91
CA ASN A 177 -24.54 -16.90 -24.84
C ASN A 177 -24.01 -18.23 -24.28
N HIS A 178 -24.94 -19.06 -23.81
CA HIS A 178 -24.66 -20.30 -23.06
C HIS A 178 -24.52 -21.53 -23.97
N ASP A 179 -24.39 -21.35 -25.30
CA ASP A 179 -24.04 -22.43 -26.23
C ASP A 179 -22.59 -22.91 -25.96
N PRO A 180 -22.34 -24.20 -25.67
CA PRO A 180 -21.00 -24.75 -25.42
C PRO A 180 -19.97 -24.47 -26.53
N GLN A 181 -20.40 -24.24 -27.77
CA GLN A 181 -19.50 -23.89 -28.87
C GLN A 181 -19.07 -22.42 -28.89
N SER A 182 -19.60 -21.57 -28.01
CA SER A 182 -19.32 -20.12 -28.00
C SER A 182 -17.89 -19.81 -27.55
N GLU A 183 -17.34 -20.59 -26.61
CA GLU A 183 -15.97 -20.42 -26.12
C GLU A 183 -14.92 -20.73 -27.21
N GLU A 184 -15.17 -21.76 -28.02
CA GLU A 184 -14.32 -22.14 -29.14
C GLU A 184 -14.39 -21.08 -30.26
N LYS A 185 -15.60 -20.63 -30.61
CA LYS A 185 -15.81 -19.53 -31.58
C LYS A 185 -15.13 -18.24 -31.14
N ILE A 186 -15.14 -17.87 -29.85
CA ILE A 186 -14.42 -16.70 -29.35
C ILE A 186 -12.91 -16.82 -29.56
N LYS A 187 -12.32 -17.99 -29.31
CA LYS A 187 -10.88 -18.20 -29.52
C LYS A 187 -10.50 -18.05 -31.00
N GLU A 188 -11.35 -18.55 -31.91
CA GLU A 188 -11.18 -18.32 -33.36
C GLU A 188 -11.30 -16.84 -33.73
N ILE A 189 -12.31 -16.13 -33.23
CA ILE A 189 -12.55 -14.69 -33.48
C ILE A 189 -11.36 -13.84 -33.01
N ILE A 190 -10.80 -14.12 -31.82
CA ILE A 190 -9.62 -13.42 -31.30
C ILE A 190 -8.40 -13.70 -32.19
N THR A 191 -8.12 -14.97 -32.48
CA THR A 191 -6.98 -15.37 -33.31
C THR A 191 -7.04 -14.72 -34.70
N ALA A 192 -8.23 -14.64 -35.29
CA ALA A 192 -8.44 -14.01 -36.60
C ALA A 192 -8.22 -12.49 -36.58
N TYR A 193 -8.64 -11.80 -35.51
CA TYR A 193 -8.36 -10.37 -35.34
C TYR A 193 -6.86 -10.10 -35.22
N GLU A 194 -6.16 -10.80 -34.31
CA GLU A 194 -4.72 -10.62 -34.11
C GLU A 194 -3.92 -10.98 -35.38
N TYR A 195 -4.34 -12.01 -36.13
CA TYR A 195 -3.69 -12.38 -37.38
C TYR A 195 -3.83 -11.30 -38.48
N LEU A 196 -4.98 -10.63 -38.57
CA LEU A 196 -5.26 -9.64 -39.61
C LEU A 196 -4.75 -8.23 -39.27
N THR A 197 -4.78 -7.83 -37.99
CA THR A 197 -4.29 -6.50 -37.56
C THR A 197 -2.82 -6.48 -37.20
N LYS A 198 -2.23 -7.64 -36.85
CA LYS A 198 -0.91 -7.77 -36.18
C LYS A 198 -0.84 -7.10 -34.81
N GLU A 199 -1.99 -6.76 -34.22
CA GLU A 199 -2.10 -6.19 -32.88
C GLU A 199 -2.64 -7.21 -31.88
N ASN A 200 -2.32 -7.05 -30.60
CA ASN A 200 -2.84 -7.91 -29.55
C ASN A 200 -4.25 -7.47 -29.11
N ALA A 201 -5.19 -8.42 -29.04
CA ALA A 201 -6.60 -8.14 -28.72
C ALA A 201 -6.81 -7.54 -27.32
N LYS A 202 -5.87 -7.73 -26.38
CA LYS A 202 -5.94 -7.19 -25.01
C LYS A 202 -6.15 -5.68 -24.94
N GLY A 203 -5.56 -4.91 -25.87
CA GLY A 203 -5.72 -3.45 -25.90
C GLY A 203 -7.17 -3.01 -26.16
N THR A 204 -7.87 -3.73 -27.05
CA THR A 204 -9.29 -3.48 -27.35
C THR A 204 -10.23 -4.06 -26.28
N LEU A 205 -9.79 -5.08 -25.54
CA LEU A 205 -10.53 -5.65 -24.39
C LEU A 205 -10.42 -4.77 -23.13
N ALA A 206 -9.35 -3.99 -22.97
CA ALA A 206 -9.13 -3.11 -21.82
C ALA A 206 -10.13 -1.94 -21.71
N GLU A 207 -10.86 -1.61 -22.78
CA GLU A 207 -11.94 -0.59 -22.80
C GLU A 207 -13.13 -0.93 -21.85
N PHE A 208 -13.11 -2.08 -21.16
CA PHE A 208 -14.21 -2.58 -20.31
C PHE A 208 -13.87 -2.73 -18.80
N GLY A 209 -12.73 -2.20 -18.33
CA GLY A 209 -12.52 -1.88 -16.91
C GLY A 209 -11.98 -3.00 -16.01
N VAL A 210 -10.74 -3.44 -16.25
CA VAL A 210 -10.00 -4.34 -15.34
C VAL A 210 -8.56 -3.85 -15.11
N ASP A 211 -8.14 -3.86 -13.84
CA ASP A 211 -6.82 -3.62 -13.25
C ASP A 211 -6.15 -2.23 -13.38
N LYS A 212 -5.67 -1.72 -12.22
CA LYS A 212 -4.78 -0.56 -12.13
C LYS A 212 -3.36 -0.94 -12.58
N TYR A 213 -2.80 -0.11 -13.45
CA TYR A 213 -1.45 -0.23 -13.97
C TYR A 213 -0.57 0.94 -13.53
N TYR A 214 0.74 0.81 -13.78
CA TYR A 214 1.78 1.63 -13.20
C TYR A 214 3.04 1.67 -14.13
N TYR A 215 3.91 2.69 -14.05
CA TYR A 215 5.16 2.88 -14.87
C TYR A 215 6.31 3.55 -14.09
N TYR A 216 7.58 3.15 -14.24
CA TYR A 216 8.73 3.57 -13.40
C TYR A 216 9.81 4.41 -14.11
N LYS A 217 10.41 5.34 -13.36
CA LYS A 217 11.49 6.24 -13.80
C LYS A 217 12.63 6.27 -12.78
N VAL A 218 13.82 5.83 -13.18
CA VAL A 218 15.04 5.94 -12.35
C VAL A 218 15.44 7.41 -12.24
N MET A 219 15.71 7.86 -11.01
CA MET A 219 16.17 9.21 -10.67
C MET A 219 17.68 9.25 -10.45
N SER A 220 18.25 8.21 -9.83
CA SER A 220 19.70 8.04 -9.68
C SER A 220 20.04 6.55 -9.60
N GLN A 221 21.16 6.17 -10.22
CA GLN A 221 21.68 4.81 -10.24
C GLN A 221 23.11 4.82 -9.70
N THR A 222 23.42 3.92 -8.78
CA THR A 222 24.77 3.71 -8.26
C THR A 222 25.16 2.26 -8.48
N LYS A 223 26.14 2.03 -9.37
CA LYS A 223 26.72 0.71 -9.60
C LYS A 223 27.93 0.53 -8.68
N TYR A 224 27.95 -0.60 -7.98
CA TYR A 224 29.05 -1.04 -7.12
C TYR A 224 29.66 -2.30 -7.74
N GLU A 225 30.90 -2.22 -8.18
CA GLU A 225 31.65 -3.39 -8.67
C GLU A 225 32.37 -4.05 -7.49
N VAL A 226 32.17 -5.35 -7.31
CA VAL A 226 32.74 -6.09 -6.18
C VAL A 226 34.22 -6.37 -6.49
N PRO A 227 35.18 -5.85 -5.69
CA PRO A 227 36.60 -5.91 -6.02
C PRO A 227 37.11 -7.32 -6.31
N ASN A 228 37.89 -7.47 -7.39
CA ASN A 228 38.45 -8.72 -7.87
C ASN A 228 37.43 -9.78 -8.33
N THR A 229 36.23 -9.37 -8.77
CA THR A 229 35.22 -10.27 -9.35
C THR A 229 34.41 -9.60 -10.47
N ASP A 230 33.77 -10.40 -11.31
CA ASP A 230 32.82 -9.92 -12.34
C ASP A 230 31.42 -9.57 -11.77
N LEU A 231 31.26 -9.55 -10.44
CA LEU A 231 29.98 -9.24 -9.77
C LEU A 231 29.79 -7.73 -9.67
N ALA A 232 28.63 -7.27 -10.11
CA ALA A 232 28.16 -5.90 -9.88
C ALA A 232 26.85 -5.93 -9.09
N PHE A 233 26.72 -4.99 -8.15
CA PHE A 233 25.49 -4.69 -7.42
C PHE A 233 25.01 -3.31 -7.85
N THR A 234 23.71 -3.16 -8.13
CA THR A 234 23.16 -1.87 -8.59
C THR A 234 22.07 -1.40 -7.63
N LEU A 235 22.24 -0.18 -7.11
CA LEU A 235 21.24 0.53 -6.33
C LEU A 235 20.55 1.56 -7.23
N GLU A 236 19.22 1.51 -7.29
CA GLU A 236 18.40 2.46 -8.06
C GLU A 236 17.39 3.16 -7.15
N ILE A 237 17.46 4.49 -7.16
CA ILE A 237 16.42 5.36 -6.59
C ILE A 237 15.56 5.80 -7.77
N GLY A 238 14.25 5.61 -7.69
CA GLY A 238 13.32 5.92 -8.78
C GLY A 238 11.88 6.12 -8.29
N ILE A 239 11.05 6.66 -9.17
CA ILE A 239 9.61 6.88 -8.93
C ILE A 239 8.81 6.11 -9.98
N GLY A 240 7.93 5.21 -9.54
CA GLY A 240 6.84 4.63 -10.34
C GLY A 240 6.72 3.09 -10.26
N SER A 241 6.08 2.42 -11.25
CA SER A 241 5.88 0.94 -11.27
C SER A 241 5.89 0.23 -12.69
N GLY A 242 5.06 -0.77 -13.11
CA GLY A 242 5.34 -1.81 -14.21
C GLY A 242 5.46 -1.49 -15.75
N ILE A 243 5.21 -2.40 -16.74
CA ILE A 243 4.54 -3.76 -16.81
C ILE A 243 5.08 -4.77 -17.89
N LYS A 244 5.27 -6.07 -17.50
CA LYS A 244 5.77 -7.35 -18.12
C LYS A 244 6.36 -8.33 -17.01
N GLU A 245 5.53 -9.20 -16.42
CA GLU A 245 5.63 -9.91 -15.10
C GLU A 245 7.01 -10.32 -14.48
N ASP A 246 7.25 -9.94 -13.20
CA ASP A 246 8.32 -10.46 -12.33
C ASP A 246 7.73 -11.03 -11.01
N TRP A 247 7.95 -12.33 -10.76
CA TRP A 247 7.30 -13.07 -9.67
C TRP A 247 7.93 -12.74 -8.31
N ILE A 248 7.11 -12.53 -7.27
CA ILE A 248 7.59 -12.32 -5.90
C ILE A 248 7.94 -13.69 -5.30
N TYR A 249 9.20 -13.88 -4.91
CA TYR A 249 9.73 -15.11 -4.31
C TYR A 249 9.99 -14.98 -2.81
N SER A 250 10.24 -13.76 -2.33
CA SER A 250 10.44 -13.47 -0.90
C SER A 250 9.82 -12.14 -0.51
N THR A 251 9.45 -12.02 0.76
CA THR A 251 8.96 -10.78 1.37
C THR A 251 9.58 -10.57 2.73
N TYR A 252 9.65 -9.30 3.15
CA TYR A 252 9.86 -8.94 4.55
C TYR A 252 8.94 -7.75 4.89
N LEU A 253 8.06 -7.93 5.86
CA LEU A 253 7.18 -6.89 6.39
C LEU A 253 7.77 -6.28 7.67
N GLY A 254 8.04 -4.98 7.65
CA GLY A 254 8.58 -4.21 8.76
C GLY A 254 7.55 -3.88 9.85
N LEU A 255 8.03 -3.29 10.96
CA LEU A 255 7.21 -2.84 12.08
C LEU A 255 6.12 -1.88 11.60
N ASN A 256 4.87 -2.08 12.05
CA ASN A 256 3.69 -1.33 11.61
C ASN A 256 3.48 -1.28 10.07
N GLY A 257 4.16 -2.15 9.30
CA GLY A 257 4.22 -2.06 7.84
C GLY A 257 5.02 -0.87 7.28
N GLU A 258 5.78 -0.13 8.09
CA GLU A 258 6.53 1.07 7.69
C GLU A 258 7.44 0.84 6.46
N GLU A 259 7.95 -0.37 6.31
CA GLU A 259 8.71 -0.84 5.17
C GLU A 259 8.25 -2.23 4.76
N LEU A 260 8.13 -2.45 3.46
CA LEU A 260 7.76 -3.73 2.87
C LEU A 260 8.78 -4.04 1.77
N TYR A 261 9.53 -5.12 1.91
CA TYR A 261 10.51 -5.55 0.92
C TYR A 261 9.96 -6.72 0.11
N LEU A 262 10.02 -6.65 -1.22
CA LEU A 262 9.62 -7.69 -2.16
C LEU A 262 10.83 -8.15 -2.96
N GLY A 263 11.30 -9.37 -2.74
CA GLY A 263 12.37 -9.98 -3.50
C GLY A 263 11.81 -10.82 -4.64
N CYS A 264 12.21 -10.48 -5.86
CA CYS A 264 11.60 -11.03 -7.06
C CYS A 264 12.52 -12.00 -7.81
N TYR A 265 11.95 -12.72 -8.78
CA TYR A 265 12.67 -13.72 -9.57
C TYR A 265 13.83 -13.10 -10.38
N SER A 266 13.67 -11.88 -10.88
CA SER A 266 14.72 -11.19 -11.64
C SER A 266 15.97 -10.80 -10.85
N GLY A 267 15.94 -10.90 -9.51
CA GLY A 267 16.98 -10.32 -8.65
C GLY A 267 16.75 -8.87 -8.26
N LYS A 268 15.63 -8.25 -8.68
CA LYS A 268 15.16 -6.98 -8.12
C LYS A 268 14.56 -7.18 -6.72
N ILE A 269 14.84 -6.24 -5.83
CA ILE A 269 14.21 -6.11 -4.51
C ILE A 269 13.56 -4.72 -4.45
N TYR A 270 12.24 -4.68 -4.31
CA TYR A 270 11.48 -3.44 -4.12
C TYR A 270 11.27 -3.18 -2.64
N CYS A 271 11.74 -2.04 -2.12
CA CYS A 271 11.35 -1.55 -0.80
C CYS A 271 10.22 -0.53 -0.96
N LEU A 272 9.08 -0.78 -0.31
CA LEU A 272 7.83 -0.03 -0.38
C LEU A 272 7.48 0.56 1.00
N SER A 273 6.64 1.59 1.06
CA SER A 273 5.83 1.90 2.26
C SER A 273 4.56 1.05 2.29
N ILE A 274 3.85 1.07 3.42
CA ILE A 274 2.50 0.49 3.55
C ILE A 274 1.47 1.08 2.56
N ASP A 275 1.74 2.27 2.02
CA ASP A 275 0.91 2.95 1.01
C ASP A 275 1.33 2.61 -0.44
N GLY A 276 2.16 1.57 -0.63
CA GLY A 276 2.62 1.13 -1.95
C GLY A 276 3.68 2.02 -2.62
N ILE A 277 4.26 2.98 -1.90
CA ILE A 277 5.26 3.91 -2.47
C ILE A 277 6.62 3.23 -2.50
N VAL A 278 7.20 3.01 -3.69
CA VAL A 278 8.58 2.52 -3.82
C VAL A 278 9.53 3.56 -3.21
N LYS A 279 10.21 3.16 -2.14
CA LYS A 279 11.30 3.91 -1.49
C LYS A 279 12.62 3.68 -2.22
N ARG A 280 12.94 2.41 -2.55
CA ARG A 280 14.22 1.98 -3.12
C ARG A 280 14.07 0.71 -3.96
N ILE A 281 14.95 0.53 -4.95
CA ILE A 281 15.12 -0.72 -5.68
C ILE A 281 16.58 -1.15 -5.57
N TYR A 282 16.81 -2.39 -5.14
CA TYR A 282 18.12 -3.04 -5.16
C TYR A 282 18.12 -4.10 -6.26
N ASN A 283 19.25 -4.35 -6.91
CA ASN A 283 19.39 -5.43 -7.88
C ASN A 283 20.62 -6.29 -7.61
N CYS A 284 20.39 -7.56 -7.29
CA CYS A 284 21.44 -8.57 -7.06
C CYS A 284 21.64 -9.53 -8.25
N HIS A 285 20.87 -9.36 -9.34
CA HIS A 285 20.99 -10.12 -10.59
C HIS A 285 20.90 -11.67 -10.45
N ASP A 286 20.31 -12.17 -9.36
CA ASP A 286 20.03 -13.59 -9.08
C ASP A 286 18.74 -13.70 -8.24
N VAL A 287 18.01 -14.81 -8.36
CA VAL A 287 16.69 -15.04 -7.74
C VAL A 287 16.75 -14.82 -6.23
N VAL A 288 15.90 -13.91 -5.73
CA VAL A 288 15.86 -13.56 -4.30
C VAL A 288 15.04 -14.59 -3.52
N LYS A 289 15.71 -15.41 -2.70
CA LYS A 289 15.10 -16.46 -1.89
C LYS A 289 14.52 -15.98 -0.57
N SER A 290 15.21 -15.03 0.07
CA SER A 290 14.87 -14.55 1.41
C SER A 290 15.41 -13.15 1.61
N ILE A 291 14.67 -12.35 2.37
CA ILE A 291 15.07 -11.01 2.79
C ILE A 291 14.90 -10.93 4.30
N LYS A 292 15.90 -10.43 5.02
CA LYS A 292 15.80 -10.18 6.45
C LYS A 292 16.41 -8.82 6.79
N LYS A 293 15.65 -7.95 7.45
CA LYS A 293 16.16 -6.68 7.98
C LYS A 293 16.35 -6.77 9.49
N ARG A 294 17.47 -6.24 10.01
CA ARG A 294 17.80 -6.17 11.44
C ARG A 294 18.51 -4.86 11.75
N GLY A 295 17.82 -3.94 12.44
CA GLY A 295 18.34 -2.59 12.66
C GLY A 295 18.71 -1.91 11.34
N PHE A 296 19.98 -1.52 11.21
CA PHE A 296 20.53 -0.90 10.01
C PHE A 296 20.92 -1.89 8.90
N TYR A 297 20.93 -3.21 9.20
CA TYR A 297 21.36 -4.23 8.25
C TYR A 297 20.21 -4.79 7.44
N LEU A 298 20.44 -4.98 6.13
CA LEU A 298 19.58 -5.68 5.20
C LEU A 298 20.35 -6.86 4.62
N PHE A 299 19.82 -8.06 4.82
CA PHE A 299 20.37 -9.31 4.33
C PHE A 299 19.51 -9.83 3.19
N ILE A 300 20.12 -10.14 2.04
CA ILE A 300 19.45 -10.59 0.82
C ILE A 300 20.07 -11.93 0.42
N GLU A 301 19.30 -13.01 0.56
CA GLU A 301 19.70 -14.37 0.22
C GLU A 301 19.30 -14.72 -1.22
N THR A 302 20.23 -15.26 -1.99
CA THR A 302 20.00 -15.73 -3.37
C THR A 302 20.30 -17.23 -3.53
N ASN A 303 20.43 -17.73 -4.76
CA ASN A 303 20.90 -19.10 -4.97
C ASN A 303 22.34 -19.32 -4.52
N TYR A 304 23.18 -18.31 -4.69
CA TYR A 304 24.63 -18.42 -4.55
C TYR A 304 25.22 -17.57 -3.42
N TYR A 305 24.58 -16.46 -3.06
CA TYR A 305 25.14 -15.44 -2.18
C TYR A 305 24.17 -14.98 -1.10
N LEU A 306 24.70 -14.60 0.05
CA LEU A 306 24.04 -13.74 1.03
C LEU A 306 24.68 -12.36 0.95
N PHE A 307 24.00 -11.39 0.34
CA PHE A 307 24.45 -10.00 0.32
C PHE A 307 24.10 -9.30 1.63
N ILE A 308 25.02 -8.48 2.11
CA ILE A 308 24.92 -7.75 3.38
C ILE A 308 25.05 -6.27 3.08
N LEU A 309 24.00 -5.51 3.38
CA LEU A 309 23.98 -4.05 3.33
C LEU A 309 23.82 -3.49 4.74
N LYS A 310 24.36 -2.30 4.99
CA LYS A 310 24.18 -1.52 6.22
C LYS A 310 23.90 -0.07 5.83
N ASN A 311 22.81 0.51 6.32
CA ASN A 311 22.35 1.84 5.89
C ASN A 311 22.24 1.97 4.36
N ASP A 312 21.82 0.88 3.70
CA ASP A 312 21.67 0.77 2.25
C ASP A 312 23.00 0.80 1.43
N GLU A 313 24.14 0.92 2.11
CA GLU A 313 25.46 0.73 1.53
C GLU A 313 25.83 -0.76 1.55
N TYR A 314 26.44 -1.25 0.48
CA TYR A 314 26.99 -2.61 0.42
C TYR A 314 28.16 -2.74 1.41
N VAL A 315 28.10 -3.77 2.26
CA VAL A 315 29.17 -4.09 3.22
C VAL A 315 29.95 -5.30 2.77
N ASN A 316 29.26 -6.41 2.45
CA ASN A 316 29.90 -7.70 2.23
C ASN A 316 28.96 -8.69 1.50
N TYR A 317 29.50 -9.83 1.10
CA TYR A 317 28.74 -10.96 0.56
C TYR A 317 29.35 -12.30 0.99
N ILE A 318 28.51 -13.27 1.36
CA ILE A 318 28.93 -14.63 1.71
C ILE A 318 28.49 -15.60 0.61
N LYS A 319 29.42 -16.42 0.10
CA LYS A 319 29.08 -17.55 -0.77
C LYS A 319 28.36 -18.63 0.04
N ILE A 320 27.12 -18.97 -0.34
CA ILE A 320 26.26 -19.95 0.37
C ILE A 320 25.85 -21.16 -0.50
N TRP A 321 26.11 -21.14 -1.82
CA TRP A 321 25.68 -22.21 -2.73
C TRP A 321 26.07 -23.62 -2.26
N LYS A 322 25.07 -24.48 -2.04
CA LYS A 322 25.22 -25.86 -1.52
C LYS A 322 25.97 -25.99 -0.19
N GLN A 323 26.18 -24.90 0.55
CA GLN A 323 26.95 -24.95 1.80
C GLN A 323 26.08 -25.38 2.98
N GLY A 324 24.84 -24.90 3.08
CA GLY A 324 23.91 -25.33 4.13
C GLY A 324 22.85 -24.30 4.47
N ASP A 325 22.25 -24.45 5.64
CA ASP A 325 21.13 -23.62 6.11
C ASP A 325 21.62 -22.41 6.91
N LEU A 326 20.93 -21.27 6.80
CA LEU A 326 21.22 -20.05 7.55
C LEU A 326 20.38 -19.96 8.84
N PHE A 327 21.03 -19.62 9.96
CA PHE A 327 20.38 -19.33 11.25
C PHE A 327 20.84 -17.98 11.80
N TRP A 328 20.04 -17.35 12.67
CA TRP A 328 20.21 -15.94 13.05
C TRP A 328 20.28 -15.75 14.57
N TYR A 329 21.26 -15.00 15.07
CA TYR A 329 21.43 -14.64 16.49
C TYR A 329 21.74 -13.13 16.61
N ASN A 330 21.76 -12.52 17.80
CA ASN A 330 21.84 -11.05 17.91
C ASN A 330 23.11 -10.44 17.28
N GLY A 331 24.28 -11.01 17.54
CA GLY A 331 25.55 -10.57 16.94
C GLY A 331 25.77 -10.90 15.44
N GLY A 332 24.88 -11.66 14.79
CA GLY A 332 25.07 -12.04 13.37
C GLY A 332 24.27 -13.26 12.90
N PHE A 333 24.93 -14.11 12.11
CA PHE A 333 24.33 -15.31 11.53
C PHE A 333 25.28 -16.51 11.51
N LEU A 334 24.69 -17.67 11.27
CA LEU A 334 25.31 -18.99 11.27
C LEU A 334 25.05 -19.67 9.94
N LEU A 335 26.07 -20.31 9.35
CA LEU A 335 25.92 -21.19 8.20
C LEU A 335 26.18 -22.63 8.63
N LYS A 336 25.12 -23.45 8.67
CA LYS A 336 25.14 -24.85 9.11
C LYS A 336 25.20 -25.81 7.93
N THR A 337 26.38 -26.39 7.69
CA THR A 337 26.58 -27.49 6.73
C THR A 337 26.15 -28.84 7.36
N SER A 338 26.45 -29.97 6.71
CA SER A 338 26.19 -31.29 7.32
C SER A 338 26.99 -31.52 8.60
N ASN A 339 28.22 -31.01 8.68
CA ASN A 339 29.21 -31.35 9.72
C ASN A 339 29.95 -30.12 10.25
N GLU A 340 29.64 -28.92 9.77
CA GLU A 340 30.35 -27.70 10.10
C GLU A 340 29.37 -26.57 10.38
N LEU A 341 29.70 -25.73 11.35
CA LEU A 341 28.93 -24.55 11.69
C LEU A 341 29.86 -23.35 11.68
N ARG A 342 29.65 -22.44 10.72
CA ARG A 342 30.41 -21.18 10.63
C ARG A 342 29.62 -20.06 11.28
N LEU A 343 30.27 -19.34 12.19
CA LEU A 343 29.71 -18.20 12.91
C LEU A 343 30.22 -16.91 12.26
N PHE A 344 29.30 -16.02 11.86
CA PHE A 344 29.60 -14.74 11.23
C PHE A 344 29.06 -13.56 12.05
N SER A 345 29.73 -12.41 11.95
CA SER A 345 29.23 -11.12 12.44
C SER A 345 28.08 -10.60 11.56
N ASN A 346 27.36 -9.56 12.01
CA ASN A 346 26.40 -8.84 11.16
C ASN A 346 27.03 -8.22 9.90
N ASN A 347 28.34 -7.93 9.86
CA ASN A 347 29.05 -7.49 8.65
C ASN A 347 29.49 -8.66 7.74
N GLY A 348 29.29 -9.91 8.15
CA GLY A 348 29.80 -11.10 7.45
C GLY A 348 31.26 -11.43 7.75
N ASP A 349 31.86 -10.87 8.80
CA ASP A 349 33.18 -11.30 9.24
C ASP A 349 33.08 -12.72 9.83
N LEU A 350 33.94 -13.64 9.39
CA LEU A 350 33.99 -14.98 9.96
C LEU A 350 34.59 -14.93 11.37
N ILE A 351 33.77 -15.19 12.39
CA ILE A 351 34.16 -15.20 13.80
C ILE A 351 34.80 -16.55 14.18
N SER A 352 34.18 -17.66 13.77
CA SER A 352 34.63 -19.00 14.15
C SER A 352 34.09 -20.09 13.22
N ILE A 353 34.77 -21.24 13.19
CA ILE A 353 34.32 -22.46 12.53
C ILE A 353 34.32 -23.60 13.56
N LEU A 354 33.18 -24.28 13.70
CA LEU A 354 33.02 -25.45 14.56
C LEU A 354 32.79 -26.69 13.69
N THR A 355 33.70 -27.65 13.73
CA THR A 355 33.61 -28.90 12.95
C THR A 355 33.24 -30.08 13.83
N PHE A 356 32.23 -30.83 13.41
CA PHE A 356 31.66 -31.97 14.13
C PHE A 356 31.94 -33.28 13.38
N LYS A 357 32.46 -34.29 14.10
CA LYS A 357 32.74 -35.62 13.55
C LYS A 357 31.48 -36.31 12.98
N ASN A 358 30.32 -36.06 13.59
CA ASN A 358 29.03 -36.61 13.19
C ASN A 358 28.18 -35.51 12.56
N ARG A 359 27.23 -35.90 11.71
CA ARG A 359 26.28 -34.96 11.09
C ARG A 359 25.50 -34.19 12.16
N ILE A 360 25.39 -32.87 11.98
CA ILE A 360 24.49 -32.01 12.75
C ILE A 360 23.06 -32.32 12.31
N TYR A 361 22.28 -32.86 13.23
CA TYR A 361 20.86 -33.17 13.04
C TYR A 361 19.99 -31.97 13.42
N ASP A 362 20.32 -31.29 14.52
CA ASP A 362 19.53 -30.19 15.07
C ASP A 362 20.42 -29.06 15.62
N LEU A 363 19.88 -27.84 15.65
CA LEU A 363 20.57 -26.62 16.10
C LEU A 363 19.57 -25.65 16.74
N TYR A 364 19.78 -25.36 18.02
CA TYR A 364 19.02 -24.34 18.75
C TYR A 364 19.93 -23.20 19.18
N ILE A 365 19.42 -21.97 19.04
CA ILE A 365 20.05 -20.74 19.48
C ILE A 365 19.46 -20.39 20.85
N THR A 366 20.32 -20.16 21.84
CA THR A 366 19.94 -19.76 23.21
C THR A 366 20.49 -18.38 23.53
N ASN A 367 20.18 -17.84 24.70
CA ASN A 367 20.72 -16.57 25.20
C ASN A 367 22.21 -16.65 25.66
N LYS A 368 22.81 -17.84 25.73
CA LYS A 368 24.22 -18.01 26.18
C LYS A 368 25.13 -18.63 25.13
N GLY A 369 24.55 -19.17 24.07
CA GLY A 369 25.26 -20.07 23.17
C GLY A 369 24.33 -20.88 22.28
N LEU A 370 24.86 -21.98 21.76
CA LEU A 370 24.19 -22.88 20.84
C LEU A 370 24.04 -24.27 21.46
N ASN A 371 22.88 -24.89 21.29
CA ASN A 371 22.69 -26.31 21.53
C ASN A 371 22.72 -27.03 20.18
N VAL A 372 23.81 -27.76 19.91
CA VAL A 372 24.05 -28.46 18.64
C VAL A 372 23.89 -29.96 18.86
N SER A 373 22.84 -30.56 18.28
CA SER A 373 22.63 -32.01 18.35
C SER A 373 23.17 -32.69 17.10
N THR A 374 24.15 -33.55 17.30
CA THR A 374 24.60 -34.54 16.31
C THR A 374 23.92 -35.87 16.57
N THR A 375 23.99 -36.81 15.61
CA THR A 375 23.31 -38.12 15.67
C THR A 375 23.46 -38.89 16.99
N ASN A 376 24.57 -38.70 17.72
CA ASN A 376 24.89 -39.45 18.95
C ASN A 376 25.17 -38.56 20.18
N ARG A 377 25.22 -37.23 20.04
CA ARG A 377 25.64 -36.29 21.12
C ARG A 377 25.08 -34.89 20.89
N THR A 378 24.62 -34.25 21.95
CA THR A 378 24.32 -32.81 21.99
C THR A 378 25.47 -32.06 22.66
N TYR A 379 25.83 -30.91 22.11
CA TYR A 379 26.85 -30.01 22.61
C TYR A 379 26.20 -28.68 22.99
N GLU A 380 26.42 -28.22 24.22
CA GLU A 380 26.14 -26.84 24.63
C GLU A 380 27.42 -26.02 24.40
N ILE A 381 27.33 -24.98 23.58
CA ILE A 381 28.48 -24.22 23.07
C ILE A 381 28.28 -22.75 23.40
N PHE A 382 28.99 -22.26 24.41
CA PHE A 382 28.94 -20.86 24.83
C PHE A 382 29.58 -19.96 23.76
N ILE A 383 28.93 -18.82 23.48
CA ILE A 383 29.45 -17.79 22.57
C ILE A 383 29.61 -16.51 23.39
N ASP A 384 30.86 -16.11 23.63
CA ASP A 384 31.15 -14.79 24.16
C ASP A 384 30.59 -13.73 23.21
N LYS A 385 29.96 -12.68 23.76
CA LYS A 385 29.35 -11.57 23.00
C LYS A 385 28.12 -11.93 22.15
N MET A 386 27.45 -13.05 22.44
CA MET A 386 26.24 -13.46 21.71
C MET A 386 25.11 -12.42 21.73
N ASP A 387 24.98 -11.69 22.85
CA ASP A 387 24.08 -10.56 23.09
C ASP A 387 24.82 -9.20 23.08
N GLU A 388 26.01 -9.08 22.45
CA GLU A 388 26.51 -7.72 22.17
C GLU A 388 25.51 -7.03 21.24
N PRO A 389 24.90 -5.90 21.66
CA PRO A 389 24.07 -5.11 20.77
C PRO A 389 24.93 -4.69 19.59
N ILE A 390 24.32 -4.51 18.42
CA ILE A 390 25.04 -3.95 17.28
C ILE A 390 25.62 -2.61 17.76
N VAL A 391 26.92 -2.39 17.56
CA VAL A 391 27.65 -1.31 18.28
C VAL A 391 27.10 0.10 17.97
N ASP A 392 26.33 0.23 16.89
CA ASP A 392 25.62 1.46 16.48
C ASP A 392 24.12 1.49 16.82
N GLU A 393 23.55 0.46 17.48
CA GLU A 393 22.13 0.42 17.84
C GLU A 393 21.78 1.46 18.91
N VAL A 394 20.84 2.36 18.56
CA VAL A 394 20.18 3.25 19.51
C VAL A 394 19.45 2.41 20.56
N THR A 395 20.02 2.28 21.76
CA THR A 395 19.33 1.62 22.86
C THR A 395 18.32 2.56 23.50
N ILE A 396 17.06 2.13 23.59
CA ILE A 396 15.98 2.85 24.26
C ILE A 396 15.77 2.30 25.68
N PRO A 397 15.84 3.13 26.74
CA PRO A 397 15.58 2.68 28.09
C PRO A 397 14.08 2.39 28.27
N CYS A 398 13.74 1.29 28.93
CA CYS A 398 12.35 1.01 29.27
C CYS A 398 11.83 2.06 30.25
N THR A 399 10.77 2.76 29.87
CA THR A 399 10.09 3.78 30.71
C THR A 399 9.51 3.25 32.03
N TYR A 400 9.50 1.92 32.23
CA TYR A 400 8.95 1.27 33.42
C TYR A 400 9.99 0.67 34.37
N CYS A 401 11.17 0.28 33.90
CA CYS A 401 12.19 -0.39 34.72
C CYS A 401 13.65 0.02 34.39
N GLY A 402 13.86 0.92 33.43
CA GLY A 402 15.19 1.47 33.11
C GLY A 402 16.09 0.58 32.24
N THR A 403 15.75 -0.71 32.06
CA THR A 403 16.50 -1.65 31.22
C THR A 403 16.75 -1.06 29.82
N LYS A 404 17.98 -1.11 29.33
CA LYS A 404 18.29 -0.75 27.94
C LYS A 404 17.77 -1.85 27.02
N ASN A 405 17.00 -1.46 26.00
CA ASN A 405 16.48 -2.36 24.99
C ASN A 405 16.87 -1.86 23.59
N LEU A 406 16.82 -2.74 22.59
CA LEU A 406 17.20 -2.39 21.21
C LEU A 406 16.13 -1.49 20.60
N TYR A 407 16.48 -0.61 19.65
CA TYR A 407 15.53 0.35 19.06
C TYR A 407 14.27 -0.31 18.47
N TYR A 408 14.37 -1.53 17.96
CA TYR A 408 13.24 -2.29 17.40
C TYR A 408 12.53 -3.20 18.42
N SER A 409 12.98 -3.26 19.67
CA SER A 409 12.28 -4.00 20.71
C SER A 409 10.92 -3.36 20.97
N ILE A 410 9.84 -4.08 20.65
CA ILE A 410 8.47 -3.66 20.97
C ILE A 410 8.25 -3.76 22.48
N PHE A 411 8.80 -4.80 23.12
CA PHE A 411 8.67 -5.09 24.56
C PHE A 411 10.03 -5.15 25.27
N CYS A 412 10.04 -4.74 26.53
CA CYS A 412 11.22 -4.77 27.39
C CYS A 412 11.63 -6.21 27.68
N GLN A 413 12.90 -6.54 27.42
CA GLN A 413 13.47 -7.87 27.64
C GLN A 413 13.36 -8.31 29.10
N GLU A 414 13.53 -7.38 30.05
CA GLU A 414 13.43 -7.65 31.49
C GLU A 414 11.98 -7.66 32.01
N CYS A 415 11.25 -6.53 31.93
CA CYS A 415 9.92 -6.43 32.55
C CYS A 415 8.72 -6.80 31.63
N GLY A 416 8.97 -7.10 30.34
CA GLY A 416 7.93 -7.47 29.36
C GLY A 416 6.93 -6.38 28.97
N LYS A 417 7.13 -5.12 29.37
CA LYS A 417 6.23 -4.00 29.04
C LYS A 417 6.64 -3.31 27.73
N PRO A 418 5.70 -2.74 26.96
CA PRO A 418 6.03 -2.13 25.68
C PRO A 418 6.96 -0.92 25.81
N ILE A 419 7.94 -0.79 24.92
CA ILE A 419 8.95 0.29 24.89
C ILE A 419 8.66 1.27 23.76
N LYS A 420 8.30 0.77 22.56
CA LYS A 420 7.84 1.60 21.44
C LYS A 420 6.32 1.57 21.36
N LEU A 421 5.67 2.64 21.79
CA LEU A 421 4.23 2.84 21.58
C LEU A 421 3.81 4.31 21.68
N ASP A 422 4.57 5.19 21.02
CA ASP A 422 4.15 6.54 20.68
C ASP A 422 3.84 6.58 19.17
N LEU A 423 2.57 6.28 18.84
CA LEU A 423 1.80 6.72 17.64
C LEU A 423 0.45 5.97 17.50
N ALA A 424 -0.15 5.56 18.62
CA ALA A 424 -1.58 5.32 18.71
C ALA A 424 -2.06 5.80 20.10
N PRO A 425 -3.06 6.69 20.21
CA PRO A 425 -3.58 7.09 21.51
C PRO A 425 -4.23 5.88 22.20
N LYS A 426 -3.57 5.36 23.23
CA LYS A 426 -4.03 4.19 23.99
C LYS A 426 -5.41 4.44 24.60
N ASN A 427 -6.40 3.67 24.13
CA ASN A 427 -7.60 3.35 24.89
C ASN A 427 -7.40 1.98 25.56
N GLU A 428 -6.53 1.92 26.58
CA GLU A 428 -6.54 0.81 27.53
C GLU A 428 -6.47 1.36 28.95
N ASP A 429 -7.64 1.66 29.51
CA ASP A 429 -7.79 1.76 30.96
C ASP A 429 -9.02 0.99 31.43
N LYS A 430 -8.80 -0.31 31.70
CA LYS A 430 -9.72 -1.16 32.46
C LYS A 430 -9.01 -1.99 33.52
N LEU A 431 -8.05 -1.38 34.21
CA LEU A 431 -7.72 -1.74 35.59
C LEU A 431 -8.17 -0.61 36.51
N LYS A 432 -9.33 -0.81 37.14
CA LYS A 432 -10.06 0.20 37.94
C LYS A 432 -9.15 1.01 38.86
N ARG A 433 -8.95 2.28 38.53
CA ARG A 433 -8.71 3.35 39.51
C ARG A 433 -9.78 4.42 39.28
N LYS A 434 -10.37 4.96 40.36
CA LYS A 434 -11.25 6.13 40.25
C LYS A 434 -10.37 7.31 39.87
N SER A 435 -10.47 7.78 38.63
CA SER A 435 -9.97 9.10 38.24
C SER A 435 -10.97 10.17 38.71
N ASP A 436 -10.47 11.27 39.28
CA ASP A 436 -11.31 12.39 39.65
C ASP A 436 -11.76 13.15 38.39
N ILE A 437 -13.06 13.07 38.10
CA ILE A 437 -13.67 13.67 36.92
C ILE A 437 -14.35 14.95 37.34
N PHE A 438 -14.03 16.08 36.71
CA PHE A 438 -14.53 17.39 37.11
C PHE A 438 -15.50 18.00 36.09
N CYS A 439 -16.48 18.77 36.57
CA CYS A 439 -17.35 19.56 35.70
C CYS A 439 -16.55 20.67 34.97
N PRO A 440 -16.68 20.85 33.63
CA PRO A 440 -15.93 21.89 32.92
C PRO A 440 -16.25 23.30 33.44
N TYR A 441 -17.51 23.58 33.77
CA TYR A 441 -17.98 24.86 34.32
C TYR A 441 -17.45 25.17 35.74
N CYS A 442 -17.79 24.34 36.72
CA CYS A 442 -17.58 24.67 38.14
C CYS A 442 -16.45 23.89 38.81
N LYS A 443 -15.75 23.03 38.07
CA LYS A 443 -14.72 22.09 38.56
C LYS A 443 -15.15 21.19 39.73
N GLY A 444 -16.46 21.08 40.02
CA GLY A 444 -16.98 20.16 41.02
C GLY A 444 -16.84 18.70 40.58
N ASN A 445 -16.44 17.82 41.51
CA ASN A 445 -16.19 16.39 41.27
C ASN A 445 -17.49 15.66 40.88
N LEU A 446 -17.41 14.83 39.83
CA LEU A 446 -18.49 14.02 39.30
C LEU A 446 -18.25 12.55 39.69
N GLU A 447 -19.12 12.01 40.54
CA GLU A 447 -19.07 10.62 41.03
C GLU A 447 -18.95 9.54 39.93
N THR A 448 -19.42 9.87 38.72
CA THR A 448 -19.42 9.02 37.53
C THR A 448 -19.19 9.85 36.27
N GLU A 449 -18.32 9.35 35.40
CA GLU A 449 -18.02 9.97 34.11
C GLU A 449 -19.30 10.08 33.24
N PRO A 450 -19.67 11.28 32.78
CA PRO A 450 -20.77 11.44 31.84
C PRO A 450 -20.47 10.73 30.51
N LYS A 451 -21.25 9.70 30.16
CA LYS A 451 -21.16 9.02 28.85
C LYS A 451 -21.97 9.71 27.74
N ARG A 452 -22.86 10.63 28.11
CA ARG A 452 -23.77 11.42 27.26
C ARG A 452 -24.04 12.77 27.95
N LYS A 453 -24.72 13.71 27.28
CA LYS A 453 -25.14 15.01 27.84
C LYS A 453 -25.78 14.80 29.23
N LYS A 454 -25.23 15.44 30.27
CA LYS A 454 -25.65 15.28 31.68
C LYS A 454 -25.70 16.64 32.37
N LYS A 455 -26.71 16.87 33.20
CA LYS A 455 -26.80 18.09 34.04
C LYS A 455 -25.86 17.94 35.25
N CYS A 456 -25.01 18.93 35.50
CA CYS A 456 -24.06 18.90 36.62
C CYS A 456 -24.83 18.86 37.97
N PRO A 457 -24.48 17.97 38.91
CA PRO A 457 -25.12 17.94 40.23
C PRO A 457 -24.87 19.23 41.02
N HIS A 458 -23.71 19.86 40.85
CA HIS A 458 -23.28 21.07 41.58
C HIS A 458 -23.86 22.35 40.97
N CYS A 459 -23.42 22.76 39.78
CA CYS A 459 -23.81 24.04 39.17
C CYS A 459 -25.06 23.99 38.27
N LYS A 460 -25.67 22.81 38.10
CA LYS A 460 -26.87 22.59 37.25
C LYS A 460 -26.71 22.93 35.74
N ASN A 461 -25.55 23.34 35.24
CA ASN A 461 -25.31 23.49 33.80
C ASN A 461 -25.26 22.13 33.08
N PHE A 462 -25.54 22.13 31.77
CA PHE A 462 -25.41 20.92 30.95
C PHE A 462 -23.96 20.70 30.53
N ILE A 463 -23.41 19.55 30.88
CA ILE A 463 -22.10 19.07 30.44
C ILE A 463 -22.31 18.24 29.17
N TYR A 464 -21.53 18.53 28.13
CA TYR A 464 -21.53 17.80 26.87
C TYR A 464 -20.31 16.88 26.80
N VAL A 465 -20.43 15.82 25.99
CA VAL A 465 -19.39 14.81 25.78
C VAL A 465 -19.09 14.77 24.29
N ARG A 466 -17.85 15.04 23.92
CA ARG A 466 -17.36 15.04 22.54
C ARG A 466 -15.98 14.40 22.46
N THR A 467 -15.59 14.01 21.25
CA THR A 467 -14.22 13.61 20.96
C THR A 467 -13.46 14.84 20.50
N SER A 468 -12.31 15.15 21.09
CA SER A 468 -11.44 16.24 20.63
C SER A 468 -10.89 15.94 19.23
N PRO A 469 -10.90 16.90 18.29
CA PRO A 469 -10.33 16.73 16.95
C PRO A 469 -8.81 16.49 16.97
N SER A 470 -8.10 17.18 17.85
CA SER A 470 -6.64 17.13 18.01
C SER A 470 -6.17 15.92 18.81
N THR A 471 -6.73 15.65 20.00
CA THR A 471 -6.25 14.55 20.86
C THR A 471 -6.94 13.21 20.61
N ARG A 472 -8.08 13.20 19.90
CA ARG A 472 -8.96 12.04 19.69
C ARG A 472 -9.48 11.38 20.96
N GLN A 473 -9.31 12.01 22.12
CA GLN A 473 -9.85 11.58 23.40
C GLN A 473 -11.24 12.16 23.65
N LYS A 474 -12.01 11.54 24.56
CA LYS A 474 -13.28 12.08 25.01
C LYS A 474 -13.02 13.21 26.01
N VAL A 475 -13.67 14.34 25.78
CA VAL A 475 -13.58 15.55 26.60
C VAL A 475 -14.98 15.94 27.10
N LEU A 476 -15.02 16.43 28.35
CA LEU A 476 -16.21 17.05 28.93
C LEU A 476 -16.16 18.54 28.68
N VAL A 477 -17.14 19.06 27.94
CA VAL A 477 -17.13 20.44 27.44
C VAL A 477 -18.41 21.21 27.78
N THR A 478 -18.26 22.52 27.79
CA THR A 478 -19.33 23.51 27.83
C THR A 478 -20.08 23.59 26.50
N GLU A 479 -21.15 24.40 26.45
CA GLU A 479 -21.94 24.61 25.23
C GLU A 479 -21.24 25.45 24.16
N ASP A 480 -20.23 26.26 24.52
CA ASP A 480 -19.50 27.09 23.57
C ASP A 480 -18.29 26.33 22.99
N GLU A 481 -17.50 25.68 23.84
CA GLU A 481 -16.46 24.70 23.43
C GLU A 481 -17.05 23.57 22.55
N LEU A 482 -18.33 23.21 22.76
CA LEU A 482 -19.05 22.27 21.90
C LEU A 482 -19.15 22.76 20.45
N LYS A 483 -19.49 24.04 20.24
CA LYS A 483 -19.63 24.64 18.91
C LYS A 483 -18.28 24.73 18.22
N GLU A 484 -17.23 25.06 18.97
CA GLU A 484 -15.84 25.09 18.48
C GLU A 484 -15.40 23.71 17.98
N ILE A 485 -15.55 22.67 18.80
CA ILE A 485 -15.23 21.28 18.42
C ILE A 485 -16.06 20.80 17.22
N GLU A 486 -17.35 21.15 17.13
CA GLU A 486 -18.20 20.78 15.99
C GLU A 486 -17.82 21.54 14.71
N ASN A 487 -17.35 22.79 14.82
CA ASN A 487 -16.78 23.54 13.69
C ASN A 487 -15.44 22.94 13.22
N GLU A 488 -14.53 22.58 14.12
CA GLU A 488 -13.26 21.90 13.79
C GLU A 488 -13.49 20.56 13.08
N TRP A 489 -14.38 19.71 13.60
CA TRP A 489 -14.75 18.44 12.95
C TRP A 489 -15.37 18.67 11.57
N ARG A 490 -16.17 19.73 11.39
CA ARG A 490 -16.72 20.10 10.08
C ARG A 490 -15.61 20.46 9.10
N GLY A 491 -14.65 21.31 9.49
CA GLY A 491 -13.49 21.67 8.65
C GLY A 491 -12.66 20.45 8.24
N ILE A 492 -12.35 19.56 9.18
CA ILE A 492 -11.64 18.29 8.90
C ILE A 492 -12.45 17.41 7.93
N SER A 493 -13.77 17.29 8.13
CA SER A 493 -14.65 16.51 7.26
C SER A 493 -14.71 17.09 5.84
N ASN A 494 -14.82 18.41 5.73
CA ASN A 494 -14.86 19.15 4.47
C ASN A 494 -13.54 18.99 3.71
N ARG A 495 -12.39 19.19 4.38
CA ARG A 495 -11.06 18.95 3.80
C ARG A 495 -10.92 17.52 3.30
N ASN A 496 -11.24 16.53 4.13
CA ASN A 496 -11.17 15.12 3.74
C ASN A 496 -12.10 14.81 2.54
N SER A 497 -13.22 15.52 2.40
CA SER A 497 -14.08 15.38 1.22
C SER A 497 -13.52 16.06 -0.03
N CYS A 498 -12.89 17.22 0.12
CA CYS A 498 -12.16 17.90 -0.95
C CYS A 498 -11.04 17.00 -1.49
N LEU A 499 -10.21 16.44 -0.61
CA LEU A 499 -9.11 15.55 -0.95
C LEU A 499 -9.61 14.27 -1.66
N ARG A 500 -10.66 13.60 -1.16
CA ARG A 500 -11.25 12.44 -1.87
C ARG A 500 -11.75 12.78 -3.27
N ASN A 501 -12.36 13.96 -3.45
CA ASN A 501 -12.89 14.39 -4.74
C ASN A 501 -11.79 14.84 -5.73
N LEU A 502 -10.58 15.15 -5.24
CA LEU A 502 -9.47 15.69 -6.02
C LEU A 502 -8.22 14.80 -6.08
N GLU A 503 -8.25 13.64 -5.42
CA GLU A 503 -7.16 12.66 -5.40
C GLU A 503 -6.76 12.21 -6.81
N GLY A 504 -7.74 11.90 -7.67
CA GLY A 504 -7.53 11.55 -9.08
C GLY A 504 -6.98 12.69 -9.95
N TYR A 505 -6.92 13.91 -9.43
CA TYR A 505 -6.34 15.09 -10.08
C TYR A 505 -5.04 15.57 -9.41
N GLY A 506 -4.50 14.83 -8.43
CA GLY A 506 -3.23 15.11 -7.76
C GLY A 506 -3.33 15.84 -6.41
N ILE A 507 -4.52 16.27 -5.97
CA ILE A 507 -4.70 16.82 -4.61
C ILE A 507 -5.17 15.70 -3.67
N SER A 508 -4.21 15.03 -3.05
CA SER A 508 -4.40 13.89 -2.14
C SER A 508 -3.97 14.26 -0.72
N GLU A 509 -4.36 13.45 0.26
CA GLU A 509 -3.87 13.54 1.65
C GLU A 509 -2.32 13.55 1.72
N ARG A 510 -1.65 12.88 0.78
CA ARG A 510 -0.18 12.90 0.65
C ARG A 510 0.34 14.25 0.16
N SER A 511 -0.19 14.80 -0.94
CA SER A 511 0.27 16.11 -1.45
C SER A 511 -0.04 17.23 -0.45
N PHE A 512 -1.19 17.14 0.22
CA PHE A 512 -1.57 17.99 1.35
C PHE A 512 -0.54 17.98 2.49
N LYS A 513 -0.17 16.81 3.02
CA LYS A 513 0.82 16.71 4.11
C LYS A 513 2.20 17.22 3.71
N LEU A 514 2.65 16.92 2.49
CA LEU A 514 3.93 17.41 1.98
C LEU A 514 3.94 18.94 1.89
N ARG A 515 2.95 19.55 1.22
CA ARG A 515 2.85 21.01 1.11
C ARG A 515 2.62 21.69 2.47
N LYS A 516 1.87 21.07 3.38
CA LYS A 516 1.70 21.57 4.76
C LYS A 516 3.03 21.63 5.52
N ASN A 517 3.86 20.58 5.38
CA ASN A 517 5.19 20.55 5.98
C ASN A 517 6.15 21.56 5.31
N GLU A 518 6.12 21.69 3.98
CA GLU A 518 6.92 22.68 3.23
C GLU A 518 6.63 24.12 3.68
N ILE A 519 5.35 24.49 3.78
CA ILE A 519 4.94 25.83 4.24
C ILE A 519 5.27 26.01 5.73
N SER A 520 5.05 24.99 6.56
CA SER A 520 5.39 25.01 8.00
C SER A 520 6.90 25.13 8.27
N GLN A 521 7.78 24.74 7.33
CA GLN A 521 9.23 24.99 7.43
C GLN A 521 9.60 26.42 7.04
N GLN A 522 8.73 27.12 6.32
CA GLN A 522 8.94 28.51 5.85
C GLN A 522 8.27 29.55 6.76
N SER A 523 7.36 29.15 7.66
CA SER A 523 6.64 30.03 8.59
C SER A 523 6.61 29.48 10.02
N ASN A 524 6.81 30.34 11.03
CA ASN A 524 6.75 29.99 12.46
C ASN A 524 5.32 29.73 13.00
N SER A 525 4.39 29.31 12.14
CA SER A 525 2.97 29.11 12.46
C SER A 525 2.42 27.93 11.66
N GLU A 526 1.49 27.17 12.23
CA GLU A 526 0.81 26.10 11.48
C GLU A 526 -0.01 26.71 10.34
N PRO A 527 0.22 26.32 9.07
CA PRO A 527 -0.48 26.90 7.94
C PRO A 527 -1.90 26.35 7.81
N ASP A 528 -2.81 27.22 7.37
CA ASP A 528 -4.23 26.91 7.20
C ASP A 528 -4.47 25.85 6.12
N ASP A 529 -5.33 24.88 6.41
CA ASP A 529 -5.61 23.75 5.53
C ASP A 529 -6.14 24.18 4.14
N VAL A 530 -6.82 25.33 4.03
CA VAL A 530 -7.29 25.87 2.75
C VAL A 530 -6.13 26.48 1.95
N GLU A 531 -5.25 27.24 2.59
CA GLU A 531 -4.08 27.83 1.94
C GLU A 531 -3.14 26.76 1.39
N VAL A 532 -2.92 25.66 2.13
CA VAL A 532 -2.18 24.49 1.66
C VAL A 532 -2.83 23.89 0.41
N ILE A 533 -4.15 23.67 0.42
CA ILE A 533 -4.87 23.10 -0.75
C ILE A 533 -4.84 24.06 -1.95
N LEU A 534 -5.01 25.37 -1.72
CA LEU A 534 -4.92 26.38 -2.78
C LEU A 534 -3.51 26.47 -3.39
N SER A 535 -2.47 26.27 -2.59
CA SER A 535 -1.08 26.21 -3.08
C SER A 535 -0.89 25.04 -4.05
N ILE A 536 -1.36 23.84 -3.72
CA ILE A 536 -1.29 22.65 -4.61
C ILE A 536 -2.15 22.85 -5.86
N TYR A 537 -3.36 23.40 -5.69
CA TYR A 537 -4.27 23.74 -6.79
C TYR A 537 -3.63 24.70 -7.80
N ASN A 538 -2.90 25.73 -7.32
CA ASN A 538 -2.22 26.69 -8.20
C ASN A 538 -1.14 26.02 -9.07
N ASP A 539 -0.37 25.09 -8.51
CA ASP A 539 0.62 24.33 -9.28
C ASP A 539 -0.05 23.44 -10.35
N LEU A 540 -1.20 22.84 -10.01
CA LEU A 540 -1.94 21.97 -10.93
C LEU A 540 -2.56 22.74 -12.10
N ILE A 541 -3.17 23.91 -11.88
CA ILE A 541 -3.75 24.71 -12.98
C ILE A 541 -2.69 25.33 -13.89
N GLN A 542 -1.46 25.55 -13.41
CA GLN A 542 -0.36 26.05 -14.25
C GLN A 542 0.16 24.98 -15.22
N ASN A 543 0.04 23.70 -14.85
CA ASN A 543 0.61 22.57 -15.60
C ASN A 543 -0.45 21.75 -16.36
N ASN A 544 -1.72 22.17 -16.37
CA ASN A 544 -2.81 21.42 -16.98
C ASN A 544 -3.61 22.27 -17.96
N ASN A 545 -3.69 21.82 -19.22
CA ASN A 545 -4.41 22.48 -20.30
C ASN A 545 -5.71 21.76 -20.71
N ASP A 546 -6.07 20.63 -20.09
CA ASP A 546 -7.31 19.94 -20.40
C ASP A 546 -8.52 20.67 -19.80
N LEU A 547 -9.38 21.19 -20.68
CA LEU A 547 -10.53 22.02 -20.30
C LEU A 547 -11.57 21.25 -19.46
N GLN A 548 -11.73 19.93 -19.66
CA GLN A 548 -12.66 19.14 -18.86
C GLN A 548 -12.14 18.93 -17.43
N THR A 549 -10.85 18.61 -17.29
CA THR A 549 -10.17 18.50 -16.00
C THR A 549 -10.15 19.84 -15.26
N LEU A 550 -9.79 20.94 -15.94
CA LEU A 550 -9.82 22.29 -15.37
C LEU A 550 -11.22 22.67 -14.87
N LYS A 551 -12.29 22.38 -15.65
CA LYS A 551 -13.68 22.58 -15.21
C LYS A 551 -13.96 21.86 -13.89
N MET A 552 -13.58 20.59 -13.79
CA MET A 552 -13.85 19.74 -12.62
C MET A 552 -13.06 20.17 -11.39
N ILE A 553 -11.75 20.40 -11.51
CA ILE A 553 -10.89 20.84 -10.40
C ILE A 553 -11.40 22.17 -9.84
N ASN A 554 -11.64 23.17 -10.71
CA ASN A 554 -12.15 24.48 -10.30
C ASN A 554 -13.52 24.35 -9.59
N TYR A 555 -14.41 23.47 -10.06
CA TYR A 555 -15.71 23.28 -9.42
C TYR A 555 -15.59 22.69 -8.00
N GLN A 556 -14.72 21.70 -7.80
CA GLN A 556 -14.51 21.06 -6.50
C GLN A 556 -13.81 21.99 -5.50
N ILE A 557 -12.80 22.76 -5.94
CA ILE A 557 -12.17 23.79 -5.09
C ILE A 557 -13.18 24.89 -4.73
N ALA A 558 -14.03 25.30 -5.66
CA ALA A 558 -15.11 26.26 -5.37
C ALA A 558 -16.10 25.74 -4.30
N LEU A 559 -16.46 24.46 -4.34
CA LEU A 559 -17.30 23.83 -3.30
C LEU A 559 -16.61 23.84 -1.94
N TYR A 560 -15.33 23.49 -1.88
CA TYR A 560 -14.55 23.47 -0.63
C TYR A 560 -14.37 24.88 -0.04
N LEU A 561 -14.08 25.88 -0.87
CA LEU A 561 -14.03 27.28 -0.42
C LEU A 561 -15.38 27.75 0.14
N ASN A 562 -16.50 27.34 -0.46
CA ASN A 562 -17.82 27.62 0.11
C ASN A 562 -18.05 26.91 1.45
N SER A 563 -17.61 25.66 1.61
CA SER A 563 -17.77 24.92 2.87
C SER A 563 -16.96 25.52 4.03
N GLU A 564 -15.79 26.09 3.72
CA GLU A 564 -14.96 26.84 4.69
C GLU A 564 -15.37 28.32 4.81
N GLY A 565 -16.47 28.74 4.18
CA GLY A 565 -16.99 30.10 4.30
C GLY A 565 -16.07 31.18 3.72
N ARG A 566 -15.28 30.83 2.69
CA ARG A 566 -14.36 31.73 1.97
C ARG A 566 -14.92 32.12 0.60
N ASN A 567 -14.41 33.23 0.03
CA ASN A 567 -14.84 33.69 -1.28
C ASN A 567 -14.34 32.73 -2.37
N TYR A 568 -15.29 32.10 -3.06
CA TYR A 568 -15.06 31.05 -4.06
C TYR A 568 -15.35 31.52 -5.50
N LEU A 569 -15.93 32.71 -5.68
CA LEU A 569 -16.62 33.10 -6.92
C LEU A 569 -15.71 33.07 -8.15
N LYS A 570 -14.48 33.58 -8.03
CA LYS A 570 -13.52 33.63 -9.14
C LYS A 570 -13.15 32.24 -9.65
N ILE A 571 -12.92 31.29 -8.73
CA ILE A 571 -12.59 29.90 -9.08
C ILE A 571 -13.82 29.20 -9.70
N ARG A 572 -15.03 29.49 -9.21
CA ARG A 572 -16.26 29.03 -9.86
C ARG A 572 -16.46 29.63 -11.26
N GLN A 573 -16.00 30.86 -11.52
CA GLN A 573 -15.98 31.47 -12.85
C GLN A 573 -15.00 30.76 -13.79
N GLU A 574 -13.77 30.45 -13.35
CA GLU A 574 -12.82 29.68 -14.18
C GLU A 574 -13.36 28.28 -14.54
N SER A 575 -14.12 27.62 -13.65
CA SER A 575 -14.84 26.38 -13.98
C SER A 575 -15.85 26.56 -15.13
N SER A 576 -16.68 27.61 -15.07
CA SER A 576 -17.65 27.95 -16.14
C SER A 576 -16.95 28.34 -17.45
N LYS A 577 -15.81 29.03 -17.36
CA LYS A 577 -15.03 29.48 -18.51
C LYS A 577 -14.39 28.31 -19.23
N ALA A 578 -13.87 27.31 -18.51
CA ALA A 578 -13.37 26.07 -19.09
C ALA A 578 -14.47 25.28 -19.82
N GLU A 579 -15.69 25.25 -19.30
CA GLU A 579 -16.88 24.70 -19.98
C GLU A 579 -17.20 25.45 -21.28
N LEU A 580 -17.19 26.79 -21.27
CA LEU A 580 -17.42 27.62 -22.46
C LEU A 580 -16.32 27.46 -23.53
N LEU A 581 -15.05 27.45 -23.13
CA LEU A 581 -13.92 27.20 -24.04
C LEU A 581 -13.99 25.80 -24.64
N TYR A 582 -14.45 24.80 -23.87
CA TYR A 582 -14.67 23.45 -24.40
C TYR A 582 -15.76 23.45 -25.47
N TYR A 583 -16.90 24.11 -25.24
CA TYR A 583 -17.94 24.27 -26.26
C TYR A 583 -17.44 25.05 -27.49
N GLN A 584 -16.63 26.09 -27.31
CA GLN A 584 -16.00 26.81 -28.42
C GLN A 584 -15.10 25.90 -29.27
N SER A 585 -14.32 25.00 -28.63
CA SER A 585 -13.47 24.03 -29.34
C SER A 585 -14.25 23.00 -30.16
N LEU A 586 -15.52 22.76 -29.81
CA LEU A 586 -16.46 21.91 -30.56
C LEU A 586 -17.25 22.68 -31.63
N GLY A 587 -16.96 23.97 -31.86
CA GLY A 587 -17.68 24.79 -32.85
C GLY A 587 -19.07 25.26 -32.42
N VAL A 588 -19.40 25.20 -31.12
CA VAL A 588 -20.69 25.70 -30.60
C VAL A 588 -20.68 27.22 -30.61
N GLU A 589 -21.56 27.85 -31.39
CA GLU A 589 -21.67 29.31 -31.43
C GLU A 589 -22.47 29.91 -30.24
N LYS A 590 -23.46 29.16 -29.74
CA LYS A 590 -24.46 29.66 -28.78
C LYS A 590 -24.67 28.71 -27.61
N VAL A 591 -24.91 29.31 -26.44
CA VAL A 591 -25.22 28.59 -25.20
C VAL A 591 -26.46 29.18 -24.54
N GLU A 592 -27.25 28.32 -23.90
CA GLU A 592 -28.39 28.68 -23.06
C GLU A 592 -28.04 28.50 -21.58
N ILE A 593 -28.47 29.43 -20.73
CA ILE A 593 -28.30 29.32 -19.28
C ILE A 593 -29.36 28.37 -18.70
N MET A 594 -28.88 27.27 -18.12
CA MET A 594 -29.68 26.30 -17.39
C MET A 594 -29.65 26.60 -15.89
N THR A 595 -30.83 26.85 -15.32
CA THR A 595 -31.04 26.99 -13.87
C THR A 595 -31.39 25.66 -13.23
N VAL A 596 -31.13 25.50 -11.92
CA VAL A 596 -31.51 24.31 -11.12
C VAL A 596 -33.02 24.19 -10.82
N GLY A 597 -33.84 24.39 -11.85
CA GLY A 597 -35.31 24.37 -11.76
C GLY A 597 -35.84 25.32 -10.69
N ASP A 598 -36.81 24.85 -9.93
CA ASP A 598 -37.51 25.63 -8.90
C ASP A 598 -36.64 25.95 -7.67
N GLN A 599 -35.51 25.25 -7.49
CA GLN A 599 -34.52 25.52 -6.44
C GLN A 599 -33.62 26.73 -6.75
N ALA A 600 -33.78 27.38 -7.92
CA ALA A 600 -33.02 28.58 -8.26
C ALA A 600 -33.49 29.79 -7.43
N CYS A 601 -32.56 30.57 -6.88
CA CYS A 601 -32.90 31.85 -6.25
C CYS A 601 -33.45 32.86 -7.27
N GLU A 602 -34.14 33.91 -6.80
CA GLU A 602 -34.78 34.92 -7.66
C GLU A 602 -33.80 35.61 -8.64
N ASN A 603 -32.53 35.78 -8.26
CA ASN A 603 -31.53 36.35 -9.16
C ASN A 603 -31.10 35.35 -10.26
N CYS A 604 -31.01 34.06 -9.95
CA CYS A 604 -30.77 33.01 -10.94
C CYS A 604 -31.99 32.81 -11.87
N LYS A 605 -33.22 32.91 -11.37
CA LYS A 605 -34.45 32.79 -12.17
C LYS A 605 -34.50 33.82 -13.31
N LYS A 606 -33.99 35.04 -13.09
CA LYS A 606 -33.86 36.10 -14.11
C LYS A 606 -32.90 35.76 -15.27
N LEU A 607 -32.13 34.67 -15.16
CA LEU A 607 -31.20 34.18 -16.18
C LEU A 607 -31.73 32.95 -16.94
N LYS A 608 -32.82 32.32 -16.47
CA LYS A 608 -33.39 31.10 -17.06
C LYS A 608 -33.69 31.28 -18.54
N ASN A 609 -33.24 30.33 -19.36
CA ASN A 609 -33.45 30.27 -20.80
C ASN A 609 -32.87 31.47 -21.60
N LYS A 610 -31.98 32.29 -20.99
CA LYS A 610 -31.26 33.31 -21.75
C LYS A 610 -30.18 32.66 -22.61
N ILE A 611 -30.15 33.05 -23.88
CA ILE A 611 -29.20 32.57 -24.88
C ILE A 611 -28.14 33.65 -25.13
N PHE A 612 -26.88 33.24 -25.14
CA PHE A 612 -25.72 34.07 -25.43
C PHE A 612 -24.88 33.45 -26.54
N ARG A 613 -24.12 34.25 -27.30
CA ARG A 613 -22.98 33.70 -28.06
C ARG A 613 -21.90 33.27 -27.07
N VAL A 614 -21.11 32.26 -27.42
CA VAL A 614 -20.03 31.78 -26.55
C VAL A 614 -18.97 32.86 -26.30
N SER A 615 -18.68 33.72 -27.29
CA SER A 615 -17.84 34.92 -27.12
C SER A 615 -18.34 35.83 -26.00
N ASP A 616 -19.62 36.20 -26.05
CA ASP A 616 -20.23 37.18 -25.17
C ASP A 616 -20.39 36.59 -23.75
N ALA A 617 -20.62 35.27 -23.66
CA ALA A 617 -20.66 34.54 -22.41
C ALA A 617 -19.28 34.46 -21.73
N LEU A 618 -18.19 34.32 -22.50
CA LEU A 618 -16.82 34.32 -21.99
C LEU A 618 -16.37 35.69 -21.46
N GLU A 619 -16.88 36.79 -22.04
CA GLU A 619 -16.59 38.15 -21.61
C GLU A 619 -17.44 38.56 -20.38
N ILE A 620 -18.76 38.35 -20.45
CA ILE A 620 -19.71 38.83 -19.44
C ILE A 620 -19.78 37.88 -18.23
N MET A 621 -19.47 36.59 -18.42
CA MET A 621 -19.55 35.53 -17.42
C MET A 621 -20.85 35.54 -16.56
N PRO A 622 -22.05 35.53 -17.19
CA PRO A 622 -23.34 35.63 -16.48
C PRO A 622 -23.61 34.48 -15.49
N VAL A 623 -22.93 33.34 -15.64
CA VAL A 623 -22.97 32.18 -14.72
C VAL A 623 -21.54 31.75 -14.37
N PRO A 624 -21.15 31.66 -13.07
CA PRO A 624 -21.97 31.80 -11.86
C PRO A 624 -22.56 33.20 -11.66
N CYS A 625 -23.84 33.25 -11.30
CA CYS A 625 -24.52 34.49 -10.96
C CYS A 625 -23.90 35.06 -9.68
N LYS A 626 -23.28 36.25 -9.78
CA LYS A 626 -22.62 36.96 -8.68
C LYS A 626 -23.54 37.19 -7.48
N ASP A 627 -24.80 37.53 -7.74
CA ASP A 627 -25.80 37.86 -6.71
C ASP A 627 -26.66 36.64 -6.32
N CYS A 628 -26.13 35.42 -6.47
CA CYS A 628 -26.83 34.21 -6.09
C CYS A 628 -26.98 34.11 -4.56
N SER A 629 -28.21 34.02 -4.07
CA SER A 629 -28.51 33.89 -2.63
C SER A 629 -28.74 32.45 -2.15
N PHE A 630 -28.48 31.45 -2.99
CA PHE A 630 -28.66 30.03 -2.62
C PHE A 630 -27.55 29.59 -1.66
N GLN A 631 -27.86 29.35 -0.38
CA GLN A 631 -26.89 28.82 0.59
C GLN A 631 -26.73 27.31 0.39
N LEU A 632 -25.48 26.83 0.29
CA LEU A 632 -25.16 25.41 0.11
C LEU A 632 -24.55 24.79 1.37
N TYR A 633 -23.40 25.32 1.82
CA TYR A 633 -22.72 24.85 3.04
C TYR A 633 -22.54 25.95 4.09
N ASN A 634 -22.37 27.20 3.66
CA ASN A 634 -22.11 28.34 4.52
C ASN A 634 -22.99 29.53 4.12
N GLU A 635 -23.38 30.34 5.10
CA GLU A 635 -24.30 31.46 4.92
C GLU A 635 -23.62 32.73 4.35
N ASN A 636 -22.30 32.86 4.50
CA ASN A 636 -21.52 34.05 4.12
C ASN A 636 -21.51 34.32 2.61
N TYR A 637 -21.59 33.27 1.79
CA TYR A 637 -21.54 33.36 0.33
C TYR A 637 -22.53 32.37 -0.29
N GLY A 638 -23.55 32.85 -1.00
CA GLY A 638 -24.44 31.98 -1.77
C GLY A 638 -23.71 31.32 -2.95
N PHE A 639 -24.05 30.08 -3.27
CA PHE A 639 -23.37 29.21 -4.24
C PHE A 639 -24.19 29.01 -5.52
N CYS A 640 -23.72 29.56 -6.65
CA CYS A 640 -24.43 29.43 -7.92
C CYS A 640 -24.23 28.06 -8.60
N ARG A 641 -25.31 27.28 -8.65
CA ARG A 641 -25.39 25.93 -9.28
C ARG A 641 -25.88 25.94 -10.75
N CYS A 642 -26.09 27.11 -11.35
CA CYS A 642 -26.46 27.19 -12.77
C CYS A 642 -25.28 26.81 -13.68
N TYR A 643 -25.55 26.43 -14.92
CA TYR A 643 -24.55 25.98 -15.91
C TYR A 643 -24.97 26.37 -17.34
N TYR A 644 -24.06 26.22 -18.31
CA TYR A 644 -24.36 26.46 -19.71
C TYR A 644 -24.73 25.15 -20.42
N SER A 645 -25.73 25.19 -21.30
CA SER A 645 -26.03 24.11 -22.24
C SER A 645 -25.72 24.57 -23.66
N PRO A 646 -25.07 23.76 -24.51
CA PRO A 646 -24.85 24.11 -25.91
C PRO A 646 -26.20 24.17 -26.65
N ARG A 647 -26.30 25.09 -27.60
CA ARG A 647 -27.40 25.18 -28.57
C ARG A 647 -26.82 25.10 -29.98
N TYR A 648 -26.97 23.93 -30.57
CA TYR A 648 -26.67 23.62 -31.98
C TYR A 648 -27.77 24.14 -32.90
#